data_AF-A0A3M0XI90-F1
#
_entry.id   AF-A0A3M0XI90-F1
#
_cell.length_a   1.000
_cell.length_b   1.000
_cell.length_c   1.000
_cell.angle_alpha   90.00
_cell.angle_beta   90.00
_cell.angle_gamma   90.00
#
_symmetry.space_group_name_H-M   'P 1'
#
loop_
_entity.id
_entity.type
_entity.pdbx_description
1 polymer ?
#
loop_
_entity_poly.entity_id
_entity_poly.type
_entity_poly.pdbx_seq_one_letter_code
_entity_poly.pdbx_strand_id
1 'polypeptide(L)'
;MKLRTKTLLKILAIVMLLSLAGCWKLFAGAPPQTEEEKELLKLLEGKEGKISTEAEGKIKGSESTSEGALEKPEDEKILLPGGPTARDIINEERKKLGLPEETKPQIAIPGYSTVGFDMIGSSEFDMRFDNQEGIFFGGVPIISVTPDGTVYVGDDDDSLHMFEDDFDTSEPILENDYFIVSDCTFSGSIEGDNTCFTHVFRFDSLDPTQHVLILTDLGVGTRSVTFDAKTGEGKIVAGGVEYKFRVKKDSSTGEFVPQIAVDLNGNGKFDSCSQILIGLPGDIMLGLFNTGIVGGRVIPTTSPCGTTAAKELKFSLKTLQKEFDDSDKTETVEGKITVTDENQVTIRPDDISASSTGFFGMFQNSENSRISQGVSSYGHYFETYDTGRADGPEDLNELSIAVARAQIGPQVVIAGTPSKIPQEAFPPRDLDTGTPSIPGAQRMSTEDLFQEGYVNEYVPISSPSDLLEFGERIGEVRDTITPVELPTLLSGGQVVTREGSTEVNQWLRFPLESDFGTSGSVRFLEDERDRTSNFLFWESGSTIFEWQLEFEEGLESRVDSSGSLRDLIDEDISILGQNFVVPVATVRMIDSKTQEVEIQFMGGAISAILGENDKQTFTAKDGRTYDVEVVAISERAGTTKGREGSVKLRVNGEITPELFEGETTVLSDGAQLGIRAITPTGKNVQKSLVQIFLGGAYNVRFKDSNASDDKFETGQTRVNQEDVEDGLVRIRGQFIDNTTYEIRDITYKLKANAVLGDIYVPAGQGVRAQLQEPEAMLTPNWDILYLGVGSQVSLPERASPR
;
A
#
# COMPACT_ATOMS: atom_id res chain seq x y z
N MET A 1 26.85 -23.37 -40.68
CA MET A 1 26.47 -21.95 -40.42
C MET A 1 25.46 -21.36 -41.42
N LYS A 2 25.56 -21.53 -42.75
CA LYS A 2 24.59 -20.94 -43.72
C LYS A 2 23.15 -21.50 -43.71
N LEU A 3 22.90 -22.65 -43.06
CA LEU A 3 21.57 -23.27 -43.02
C LEU A 3 20.69 -22.76 -41.85
N ARG A 4 21.30 -22.25 -40.76
CA ARG A 4 20.55 -21.74 -39.59
C ARG A 4 20.03 -20.31 -39.78
N THR A 5 20.67 -19.51 -40.64
CA THR A 5 20.28 -18.11 -40.88
C THR A 5 18.97 -17.98 -41.65
N LYS A 6 18.64 -18.94 -42.54
CA LYS A 6 17.38 -18.91 -43.32
C LYS A 6 16.15 -19.28 -42.49
N THR A 7 16.30 -20.15 -41.49
CA THR A 7 15.20 -20.52 -40.60
C THR A 7 14.91 -19.39 -39.61
N LEU A 8 15.96 -18.74 -39.08
CA LEU A 8 15.80 -17.58 -38.19
C LEU A 8 15.13 -16.39 -38.90
N LEU A 9 15.50 -16.10 -40.15
CA LEU A 9 14.86 -15.02 -40.93
C LEU A 9 13.39 -15.31 -41.23
N LYS A 10 13.02 -16.59 -41.43
CA LYS A 10 11.61 -16.97 -41.66
C LYS A 10 10.77 -16.83 -40.40
N ILE A 11 11.33 -17.18 -39.24
CA ILE A 11 10.65 -17.02 -37.95
C ILE A 11 10.48 -15.53 -37.63
N LEU A 12 11.52 -14.72 -37.83
CA LEU A 12 11.45 -13.27 -37.61
C LEU A 12 10.43 -12.57 -38.52
N ALA A 13 10.32 -13.01 -39.79
CA ALA A 13 9.32 -12.49 -40.73
C ALA A 13 7.89 -12.88 -40.34
N ILE A 14 7.68 -14.09 -39.80
CA ILE A 14 6.37 -14.55 -39.32
C ILE A 14 5.95 -13.78 -38.06
N VAL A 15 6.87 -13.53 -37.14
CA VAL A 15 6.59 -12.75 -35.91
C VAL A 15 6.26 -11.29 -36.25
N MET A 16 6.97 -10.66 -37.19
CA MET A 16 6.61 -9.31 -37.66
C MET A 16 5.24 -9.27 -38.37
N LEU A 17 4.91 -10.29 -39.18
CA LEU A 17 3.62 -10.38 -39.86
C LEU A 17 2.45 -10.59 -38.88
N LEU A 18 2.66 -11.33 -37.79
CA LEU A 18 1.64 -11.53 -36.74
C LEU A 18 1.45 -10.28 -35.88
N SER A 19 2.53 -9.54 -35.60
CA SER A 19 2.48 -8.23 -34.92
C SER A 19 1.71 -7.18 -35.72
N LEU A 20 1.91 -7.14 -37.05
CA LEU A 20 1.20 -6.22 -37.95
C LEU A 20 -0.28 -6.62 -38.13
N ALA A 21 -0.60 -7.92 -38.17
CA ALA A 21 -1.98 -8.40 -38.24
C ALA A 21 -2.78 -8.12 -36.95
N GLY A 22 -2.12 -8.15 -35.78
CA GLY A 22 -2.72 -7.75 -34.50
C GLY A 22 -3.07 -6.27 -34.44
N CYS A 23 -2.19 -5.39 -34.95
CA CYS A 23 -2.46 -3.95 -35.04
C CYS A 23 -3.61 -3.60 -35.99
N TRP A 24 -3.86 -4.39 -37.04
CA TRP A 24 -4.91 -4.08 -38.02
C TRP A 24 -6.32 -4.41 -37.52
N LYS A 25 -6.47 -5.35 -36.57
CA LYS A 25 -7.78 -5.65 -35.93
C LYS A 25 -8.25 -4.56 -34.96
N LEU A 26 -7.34 -3.71 -34.45
CA LEU A 26 -7.68 -2.57 -33.59
C LEU A 26 -8.12 -1.32 -34.39
N PHE A 27 -7.95 -1.31 -35.71
CA PHE A 27 -8.32 -0.19 -36.59
C PHE A 27 -8.93 -0.69 -37.91
N ALA A 28 -10.19 -1.12 -37.95
CA ALA A 28 -10.85 -1.32 -39.24
C ALA A 28 -12.39 -1.21 -39.18
N GLY A 29 -12.88 -0.01 -39.48
CA GLY A 29 -14.24 0.27 -39.96
C GLY A 29 -14.25 0.80 -41.40
N ALA A 30 -13.25 0.49 -42.24
CA ALA A 30 -13.17 0.98 -43.62
C ALA A 30 -12.85 -0.14 -44.62
N PRO A 31 -13.49 -0.16 -45.81
CA PRO A 31 -13.26 -1.18 -46.84
C PRO A 31 -11.95 -0.97 -47.61
N PRO A 32 -11.30 -2.05 -48.10
CA PRO A 32 -10.00 -2.00 -48.77
C PRO A 32 -10.04 -1.21 -50.08
N GLN A 33 -9.05 -0.35 -50.29
CA GLN A 33 -9.03 0.68 -51.34
C GLN A 33 -8.20 0.26 -52.55
N THR A 34 -7.39 -0.80 -52.46
CA THR A 34 -6.50 -1.22 -53.55
C THR A 34 -6.70 -2.67 -53.98
N GLU A 35 -6.35 -2.99 -55.24
CA GLU A 35 -6.47 -4.35 -55.78
C GLU A 35 -5.45 -5.33 -55.16
N GLU A 36 -4.30 -4.84 -54.68
CA GLU A 36 -3.33 -5.66 -53.93
C GLU A 36 -3.87 -6.07 -52.54
N GLU A 37 -4.61 -5.19 -51.85
CA GLU A 37 -5.29 -5.53 -50.58
C GLU A 37 -6.40 -6.56 -50.78
N LYS A 38 -7.13 -6.50 -51.91
CA LYS A 38 -8.15 -7.51 -52.25
C LYS A 38 -7.54 -8.87 -52.60
N GLU A 39 -6.37 -8.92 -53.24
CA GLU A 39 -5.66 -10.18 -53.48
C GLU A 39 -5.12 -10.80 -52.19
N LEU A 40 -4.63 -9.99 -51.26
CA LEU A 40 -4.15 -10.44 -49.94
C LEU A 40 -5.29 -10.99 -49.08
N LEU A 41 -6.47 -10.36 -49.10
CA LEU A 41 -7.66 -10.85 -48.40
C LEU A 41 -8.12 -12.21 -48.95
N LYS A 42 -8.12 -12.39 -50.29
CA LYS A 42 -8.42 -13.69 -50.93
C LYS A 42 -7.43 -14.79 -50.57
N LEU A 43 -6.17 -14.45 -50.33
CA LEU A 43 -5.13 -15.41 -49.93
C LEU A 43 -5.25 -15.84 -48.46
N LEU A 44 -5.81 -14.99 -47.61
CA LEU A 44 -6.07 -15.28 -46.20
C LEU A 44 -7.35 -16.11 -46.02
N GLU A 45 -8.44 -15.77 -46.72
CA GLU A 45 -9.70 -16.54 -46.71
C GLU A 45 -9.52 -17.97 -47.28
N GLY A 46 -8.57 -18.16 -48.20
CA GLY A 46 -8.27 -19.47 -48.79
C GLY A 46 -7.53 -20.45 -47.87
N LYS A 47 -7.05 -20.02 -46.69
CA LYS A 47 -6.28 -20.87 -45.76
C LYS A 47 -7.02 -21.29 -44.49
N GLU A 48 -8.10 -20.61 -44.11
CA GLU A 48 -8.92 -21.01 -42.96
C GLU A 48 -9.70 -22.31 -43.22
N GLY A 49 -10.02 -22.63 -44.48
CA GLY A 49 -10.72 -23.86 -44.84
C GLY A 49 -9.92 -25.18 -44.79
N LYS A 50 -8.63 -25.14 -44.43
CA LYS A 50 -7.76 -26.35 -44.45
C LYS A 50 -7.21 -26.79 -43.10
N ILE A 51 -7.47 -26.04 -42.03
CA ILE A 51 -7.00 -26.38 -40.67
C ILE A 51 -8.12 -27.04 -39.84
N SER A 52 -9.39 -26.92 -40.24
CA SER A 52 -10.53 -27.48 -39.48
C SER A 52 -10.92 -28.92 -39.82
N THR A 53 -10.18 -29.66 -40.67
CA THR A 53 -10.57 -31.02 -41.12
C THR A 53 -9.58 -32.14 -40.78
N GLU A 54 -8.51 -31.88 -40.03
CA GLU A 54 -7.58 -32.94 -39.55
C GLU A 54 -7.65 -33.23 -38.04
N ALA A 55 -8.50 -32.54 -37.27
CA ALA A 55 -8.62 -32.74 -35.82
C ALA A 55 -9.83 -33.57 -35.35
N GLU A 56 -10.82 -33.85 -36.21
CA GLU A 56 -12.05 -34.59 -35.82
C GLU A 56 -12.14 -36.02 -36.37
N GLY A 57 -10.99 -36.61 -36.72
CA GLY A 57 -10.91 -37.90 -37.41
C GLY A 57 -10.43 -39.09 -36.56
N LYS A 58 -10.30 -38.98 -35.23
CA LYS A 58 -9.93 -40.11 -34.35
C LYS A 58 -10.40 -39.84 -32.93
N ILE A 59 -11.63 -40.22 -32.61
CA ILE A 59 -12.10 -40.77 -31.34
C ILE A 59 -13.60 -41.02 -31.55
N LYS A 60 -13.96 -42.27 -31.88
CA LYS A 60 -15.28 -42.86 -31.64
C LYS A 60 -15.21 -44.35 -31.91
N GLY A 61 -15.40 -45.14 -30.86
CA GLY A 61 -15.75 -46.55 -30.96
C GLY A 61 -14.98 -47.46 -30.00
N SER A 62 -15.54 -47.68 -28.81
CA SER A 62 -15.96 -49.02 -28.38
C SER A 62 -16.49 -48.99 -26.94
N GLU A 63 -17.80 -49.15 -26.78
CA GLU A 63 -18.40 -49.71 -25.57
C GLU A 63 -18.02 -51.20 -25.46
N SER A 64 -17.78 -51.67 -24.23
CA SER A 64 -18.42 -52.84 -23.60
C SER A 64 -17.47 -53.64 -22.69
N THR A 65 -17.90 -53.80 -21.44
CA THR A 65 -17.81 -55.02 -20.59
C THR A 65 -16.49 -55.79 -20.49
N SER A 66 -15.93 -55.88 -19.28
CA SER A 66 -16.00 -57.09 -18.43
C SER A 66 -14.95 -57.05 -17.31
N GLU A 67 -15.35 -57.57 -16.15
CA GLU A 67 -14.49 -57.94 -15.03
C GLU A 67 -13.23 -58.69 -15.46
N GLY A 68 -12.10 -58.35 -14.84
CA GLY A 68 -10.84 -59.05 -15.02
C GLY A 68 -9.82 -58.56 -14.00
N ALA A 69 -9.69 -59.31 -12.90
CA ALA A 69 -8.64 -59.14 -11.92
C ALA A 69 -7.25 -59.21 -12.59
N LEU A 70 -6.41 -58.20 -12.36
CA LEU A 70 -4.99 -58.26 -12.64
C LEU A 70 -4.23 -58.03 -11.33
N GLU A 71 -3.42 -59.02 -10.99
CA GLU A 71 -2.47 -59.03 -9.89
C GLU A 71 -1.49 -57.86 -10.00
N LYS A 72 -1.23 -57.21 -8.85
CA LYS A 72 -0.16 -56.23 -8.69
C LYS A 72 1.20 -56.94 -8.81
N PRO A 73 2.17 -56.41 -9.56
CA PRO A 73 3.55 -56.78 -9.34
C PRO A 73 4.07 -56.10 -8.07
N GLU A 74 4.73 -56.88 -7.23
CA GLU A 74 5.53 -56.41 -6.10
C GLU A 74 6.77 -55.70 -6.66
N ASP A 75 6.83 -54.37 -6.49
CA ASP A 75 8.05 -53.61 -6.73
C ASP A 75 8.93 -53.67 -5.47
N GLU A 76 9.85 -54.63 -5.48
CA GLU A 76 10.97 -54.72 -4.54
C GLU A 76 12.00 -53.63 -4.91
N LYS A 77 11.94 -52.46 -4.26
CA LYS A 77 12.95 -51.41 -4.40
C LYS A 77 14.18 -51.76 -3.56
N ILE A 78 15.24 -52.21 -4.23
CA ILE A 78 16.61 -52.20 -3.73
C ILE A 78 17.19 -50.79 -3.98
N LEU A 79 17.20 -49.94 -2.95
CA LEU A 79 18.05 -48.76 -2.92
C LEU A 79 19.40 -49.18 -2.33
N LEU A 80 20.48 -49.03 -3.11
CA LEU A 80 21.84 -49.13 -2.60
C LEU A 80 22.14 -47.85 -1.79
N PRO A 81 22.71 -47.94 -0.58
CA PRO A 81 23.11 -46.76 0.18
C PRO A 81 24.24 -46.02 -0.56
N GLY A 82 24.06 -44.70 -0.75
CA GLY A 82 25.05 -43.81 -1.39
C GLY A 82 24.84 -43.51 -2.88
N GLY A 83 23.65 -43.77 -3.45
CA GLY A 83 23.25 -43.28 -4.78
C GLY A 83 22.68 -41.86 -4.72
N PRO A 84 22.74 -41.08 -5.82
CA PRO A 84 22.12 -39.76 -5.89
C PRO A 84 20.63 -39.86 -5.56
N THR A 85 20.15 -38.95 -4.73
CA THR A 85 18.74 -38.90 -4.32
C THR A 85 17.85 -38.68 -5.53
N ALA A 86 16.55 -38.96 -5.40
CA ALA A 86 15.59 -38.62 -6.44
C ALA A 86 15.64 -37.11 -6.78
N ARG A 87 15.95 -36.27 -5.78
CA ARG A 87 16.19 -34.82 -5.91
C ARG A 87 17.40 -34.54 -6.81
N ASP A 88 18.54 -35.18 -6.55
CA ASP A 88 19.75 -35.02 -7.39
C ASP A 88 19.48 -35.41 -8.84
N ILE A 89 18.75 -36.52 -9.06
CA ILE A 89 18.42 -36.99 -10.41
C ILE A 89 17.48 -36.02 -11.12
N ILE A 90 16.45 -35.51 -10.43
CA ILE A 90 15.50 -34.54 -10.99
C ILE A 90 16.20 -33.22 -11.34
N ASN A 91 17.06 -32.72 -10.45
CA ASN A 91 17.81 -31.48 -10.66
C ASN A 91 18.83 -31.62 -11.78
N GLU A 92 19.54 -32.75 -11.84
CA GLU A 92 20.50 -33.03 -12.91
C GLU A 92 19.81 -33.20 -14.27
N GLU A 93 18.66 -33.89 -14.33
CA GLU A 93 17.89 -34.03 -15.57
C GLU A 93 17.24 -32.72 -16.03
N ARG A 94 16.71 -31.90 -15.12
CA ARG A 94 16.22 -30.54 -15.46
C ARG A 94 17.35 -29.68 -16.04
N LYS A 95 18.53 -29.70 -15.41
CA LYS A 95 19.74 -29.02 -15.89
C LYS A 95 20.19 -29.51 -17.27
N LYS A 96 20.12 -30.82 -17.53
CA LYS A 96 20.42 -31.42 -18.85
C LYS A 96 19.40 -31.02 -19.92
N LEU A 97 18.11 -30.88 -19.56
CA LEU A 97 17.04 -30.52 -20.48
C LEU A 97 17.00 -29.03 -20.81
N GLY A 98 17.77 -28.19 -20.12
CA GLY A 98 17.75 -26.74 -20.29
C GLY A 98 16.37 -26.14 -20.02
N LEU A 99 15.53 -26.85 -19.26
CA LEU A 99 14.29 -26.31 -18.73
C LEU A 99 14.71 -25.27 -17.69
N PRO A 100 14.23 -24.02 -17.78
CA PRO A 100 14.37 -23.12 -16.64
C PRO A 100 13.75 -23.84 -15.44
N GLU A 101 14.39 -23.75 -14.28
CA GLU A 101 13.68 -24.10 -13.05
C GLU A 101 12.31 -23.43 -13.12
N GLU A 102 11.25 -24.14 -12.76
CA GLU A 102 10.01 -23.47 -12.34
C GLU A 102 10.34 -22.71 -11.06
N THR A 103 11.13 -21.65 -11.19
CA THR A 103 11.22 -20.61 -10.20
C THR A 103 9.82 -20.06 -10.19
N LYS A 104 9.07 -20.33 -9.12
CA LYS A 104 7.91 -19.51 -8.77
C LYS A 104 8.30 -18.06 -9.04
N PRO A 105 7.42 -17.26 -9.66
CA PRO A 105 7.75 -15.88 -9.99
C PRO A 105 8.28 -15.18 -8.73
N GLN A 106 9.60 -15.01 -8.67
CA GLN A 106 10.24 -14.29 -7.59
C GLN A 106 9.90 -12.84 -7.82
N ILE A 107 9.10 -12.29 -6.90
CA ILE A 107 8.75 -10.89 -6.94
C ILE A 107 9.97 -10.13 -6.43
N ALA A 108 10.83 -9.73 -7.35
CA ALA A 108 11.88 -8.76 -7.03
C ALA A 108 11.21 -7.40 -6.88
N ILE A 109 10.75 -7.06 -5.68
CA ILE A 109 10.28 -5.72 -5.34
C ILE A 109 11.53 -4.88 -5.04
N PRO A 110 11.82 -3.81 -5.81
CA PRO A 110 12.93 -2.91 -5.49
C PRO A 110 12.81 -2.42 -4.04
N GLY A 111 13.90 -2.49 -3.29
CA GLY A 111 13.91 -2.12 -1.87
C GLY A 111 13.52 -3.25 -0.91
N TYR A 112 13.23 -4.46 -1.40
CA TYR A 112 12.99 -5.63 -0.58
C TYR A 112 14.04 -6.72 -0.81
N SER A 113 14.19 -7.59 0.18
CA SER A 113 14.83 -8.90 0.09
C SER A 113 13.79 -9.97 0.36
N THR A 114 14.04 -11.21 -0.05
CA THR A 114 13.07 -12.29 0.16
C THR A 114 13.58 -13.31 1.16
N VAL A 115 12.72 -13.73 2.08
CA VAL A 115 12.89 -14.96 2.87
C VAL A 115 11.74 -15.89 2.46
N GLY A 116 12.05 -17.15 2.15
CA GLY A 116 11.03 -18.13 1.80
C GLY A 116 11.23 -19.42 2.57
N PHE A 117 10.11 -20.04 2.93
CA PHE A 117 10.02 -21.39 3.46
C PHE A 117 9.25 -22.22 2.44
N ASP A 118 10.01 -22.89 1.60
CA ASP A 118 9.54 -23.66 0.45
C ASP A 118 9.34 -25.11 0.86
N MET A 119 8.14 -25.62 0.65
CA MET A 119 7.83 -26.99 0.97
C MET A 119 8.34 -27.92 -0.13
N ILE A 120 9.02 -29.00 0.25
CA ILE A 120 9.45 -30.08 -0.64
C ILE A 120 8.63 -31.33 -0.32
N GLY A 121 7.75 -31.68 -1.24
CA GLY A 121 6.78 -32.75 -1.00
C GLY A 121 5.78 -32.33 0.07
N SER A 122 5.57 -33.15 1.11
CA SER A 122 4.72 -32.83 2.26
C SER A 122 5.46 -32.92 3.59
N SER A 123 6.76 -33.22 3.56
CA SER A 123 7.51 -33.70 4.71
C SER A 123 8.79 -32.90 4.98
N GLU A 124 9.09 -31.89 4.17
CA GLU A 124 10.33 -31.13 4.25
C GLU A 124 10.08 -29.66 3.93
N PHE A 125 10.76 -28.77 4.63
CA PHE A 125 10.88 -27.36 4.26
C PHE A 125 12.34 -27.01 4.01
N ASP A 126 12.54 -26.34 2.89
CA ASP A 126 13.76 -25.61 2.57
C ASP A 126 13.56 -24.13 2.84
N MET A 127 14.60 -23.48 3.35
CA MET A 127 14.67 -22.04 3.47
C MET A 127 15.46 -21.44 2.31
N ARG A 128 15.00 -20.28 1.84
CA ARG A 128 15.75 -19.38 0.96
C ARG A 128 15.81 -17.99 1.56
N PHE A 129 16.94 -17.31 1.40
CA PHE A 129 17.08 -15.91 1.83
C PHE A 129 18.25 -15.20 1.12
N ASP A 130 18.20 -13.88 1.10
CA ASP A 130 19.37 -13.03 0.82
C ASP A 130 20.04 -12.62 2.13
N ASN A 131 21.36 -12.80 2.27
CA ASN A 131 22.10 -12.26 3.41
C ASN A 131 22.39 -10.75 3.23
N GLN A 132 22.97 -10.10 4.24
CA GLN A 132 23.33 -8.67 4.18
C GLN A 132 24.25 -8.26 3.03
N GLU A 133 25.07 -9.18 2.53
CA GLU A 133 25.96 -8.95 1.39
C GLU A 133 25.23 -9.07 0.04
N GLY A 134 23.94 -9.43 0.05
CA GLY A 134 23.15 -9.70 -1.14
C GLY A 134 23.48 -11.06 -1.77
N ILE A 135 24.07 -11.98 -1.02
CA ILE A 135 24.29 -13.37 -1.44
C ILE A 135 23.00 -14.14 -1.20
N PHE A 136 22.47 -14.74 -2.26
CA PHE A 136 21.28 -15.59 -2.21
C PHE A 136 21.66 -17.02 -1.78
N PHE A 137 21.02 -17.49 -0.72
CA PHE A 137 21.05 -18.87 -0.26
C PHE A 137 19.69 -19.49 -0.59
N GLY A 138 19.66 -20.53 -1.43
CA GLY A 138 18.44 -21.25 -1.80
C GLY A 138 18.57 -22.74 -1.49
N GLY A 139 17.49 -23.33 -1.00
CA GLY A 139 17.43 -24.77 -0.75
C GLY A 139 18.19 -25.22 0.50
N VAL A 140 18.14 -24.42 1.57
CA VAL A 140 18.74 -24.78 2.87
C VAL A 140 17.73 -25.64 3.63
N PRO A 141 17.96 -26.95 3.84
CA PRO A 141 16.98 -27.78 4.53
C PRO A 141 16.90 -27.38 6.00
N ILE A 142 15.71 -27.02 6.47
CA ILE A 142 15.52 -26.51 7.85
C ILE A 142 14.75 -27.48 8.74
N ILE A 143 13.80 -28.22 8.20
CA ILE A 143 13.05 -29.22 8.93
C ILE A 143 12.54 -30.29 7.97
N SER A 144 12.69 -31.55 8.37
CA SER A 144 12.09 -32.68 7.68
C SER A 144 11.42 -33.63 8.68
N VAL A 145 10.47 -34.42 8.19
CA VAL A 145 9.81 -35.46 8.96
C VAL A 145 9.78 -36.75 8.15
N THR A 146 10.27 -37.83 8.75
CA THR A 146 10.27 -39.14 8.11
C THR A 146 8.91 -39.82 8.26
N PRO A 147 8.62 -40.88 7.48
CA PRO A 147 7.33 -41.58 7.54
C PRO A 147 6.94 -42.16 8.91
N ASP A 148 7.90 -42.33 9.84
CA ASP A 148 7.64 -42.80 11.20
C ASP A 148 7.36 -41.66 12.22
N GLY A 149 7.43 -40.41 11.77
CA GLY A 149 7.19 -39.20 12.57
C GLY A 149 8.43 -38.64 13.26
N THR A 150 9.62 -39.17 12.96
CA THR A 150 10.90 -38.60 13.42
C THR A 150 11.16 -37.29 12.68
N VAL A 151 11.43 -36.21 13.42
CA VAL A 151 11.58 -34.83 12.95
C VAL A 151 13.04 -34.43 13.00
N TYR A 152 13.63 -34.05 11.87
CA TYR A 152 15.01 -33.60 11.76
C TYR A 152 15.06 -32.09 11.55
N VAL A 153 16.13 -31.46 12.06
CA VAL A 153 16.49 -30.09 11.69
C VAL A 153 17.55 -30.24 10.60
N GLY A 154 17.19 -29.96 9.35
CA GLY A 154 17.89 -30.49 8.17
C GLY A 154 16.97 -31.38 7.34
N ASP A 155 17.54 -32.23 6.49
CA ASP A 155 16.81 -33.26 5.75
C ASP A 155 16.88 -34.62 6.49
N ASP A 156 16.46 -35.72 5.87
CA ASP A 156 16.38 -37.04 6.52
C ASP A 156 17.74 -37.73 6.69
N ASP A 157 18.75 -37.29 5.94
CA ASP A 157 20.11 -37.85 5.94
C ASP A 157 21.17 -36.87 6.47
N ASP A 158 20.95 -35.55 6.31
CA ASP A 158 21.90 -34.47 6.56
C ASP A 158 21.31 -33.43 7.54
N SER A 159 22.01 -33.17 8.64
CA SER A 159 21.56 -32.25 9.69
C SER A 159 21.93 -30.79 9.40
N LEU A 160 21.08 -29.85 9.83
CA LEU A 160 21.37 -28.42 9.87
C LEU A 160 21.76 -28.00 11.29
N HIS A 161 23.02 -27.61 11.47
CA HIS A 161 23.57 -27.15 12.74
C HIS A 161 23.44 -25.63 12.89
N MET A 162 22.69 -25.23 13.92
CA MET A 162 22.37 -23.82 14.23
C MET A 162 22.74 -23.40 15.65
N PHE A 163 23.31 -24.31 16.42
CA PHE A 163 23.74 -24.08 17.80
C PHE A 163 25.20 -24.48 17.90
N GLU A 164 25.97 -23.61 18.54
CA GLU A 164 27.36 -23.93 18.87
C GLU A 164 27.42 -25.09 19.84
N ASP A 165 28.37 -25.99 19.58
CA ASP A 165 28.63 -27.09 20.48
C ASP A 165 30.05 -27.67 20.31
N ASP A 166 30.52 -28.37 21.34
CA ASP A 166 31.78 -29.11 21.33
C ASP A 166 31.51 -30.62 21.21
N PHE A 167 32.50 -31.37 20.72
CA PHE A 167 32.44 -32.81 20.50
C PHE A 167 32.06 -33.64 21.72
N ASP A 168 32.27 -33.10 22.91
CA ASP A 168 32.07 -33.78 24.19
C ASP A 168 30.63 -33.63 24.70
N THR A 169 29.88 -32.64 24.19
CA THR A 169 28.56 -32.27 24.70
C THR A 169 27.42 -32.51 23.71
N SER A 170 27.72 -32.74 22.42
CA SER A 170 26.69 -32.98 21.39
C SER A 170 27.13 -33.81 20.19
N GLU A 171 26.22 -33.88 19.20
CA GLU A 171 26.49 -34.47 17.90
C GLU A 171 27.42 -33.59 17.06
N PRO A 172 28.54 -34.14 16.57
CA PRO A 172 29.42 -33.42 15.67
C PRO A 172 28.74 -33.18 14.32
N ILE A 173 29.21 -32.15 13.60
CA ILE A 173 28.87 -31.93 12.20
C ILE A 173 29.57 -33.02 11.36
N LEU A 174 28.79 -33.82 10.64
CA LEU A 174 29.21 -34.93 9.79
C LEU A 174 29.38 -34.51 8.32
N GLU A 175 29.97 -35.40 7.51
CA GLU A 175 29.97 -35.20 6.05
C GLU A 175 28.53 -35.11 5.52
N ASN A 176 28.32 -34.16 4.61
CA ASN A 176 27.08 -33.66 4.03
C ASN A 176 26.17 -32.82 4.95
N ASP A 177 26.44 -32.73 6.25
CA ASP A 177 25.71 -31.81 7.13
C ASP A 177 25.89 -30.34 6.71
N TYR A 178 24.84 -29.57 7.00
CA TYR A 178 24.78 -28.13 6.83
C TYR A 178 25.04 -27.42 8.15
N PHE A 179 25.64 -26.24 8.11
CA PHE A 179 25.78 -25.38 9.29
C PHE A 179 25.75 -23.91 8.91
N ILE A 180 25.17 -23.09 9.78
CA ILE A 180 25.08 -21.64 9.59
C ILE A 180 26.12 -20.98 10.47
N VAL A 181 27.00 -20.18 9.87
CA VAL A 181 27.88 -19.29 10.61
C VAL A 181 27.39 -17.85 10.50
N SER A 182 27.40 -17.11 11.59
CA SER A 182 26.99 -15.72 11.61
C SER A 182 27.55 -14.96 12.79
N ASP A 183 28.15 -13.79 12.58
CA ASP A 183 28.64 -12.96 13.70
C ASP A 183 27.53 -12.13 14.37
N CYS A 184 26.26 -12.37 14.03
CA CYS A 184 25.13 -11.78 14.73
C CYS A 184 25.11 -12.25 16.20
N THR A 185 25.46 -11.37 17.14
CA THR A 185 25.50 -11.74 18.55
C THR A 185 24.12 -11.65 19.21
N PHE A 186 23.63 -12.77 19.75
CA PHE A 186 22.47 -12.79 20.63
C PHE A 186 22.88 -12.40 22.06
N SER A 187 22.98 -11.10 22.38
CA SER A 187 23.38 -10.65 23.73
C SER A 187 22.26 -10.67 24.78
N GLY A 188 21.08 -11.24 24.49
CA GLY A 188 19.90 -11.23 25.38
C GLY A 188 19.29 -9.85 25.62
N SER A 189 20.07 -8.78 25.54
CA SER A 189 19.65 -7.39 25.32
C SER A 189 19.76 -7.07 23.84
N ILE A 190 18.67 -6.55 23.28
CA ILE A 190 18.36 -6.45 21.84
C ILE A 190 19.10 -5.25 21.18
N GLU A 191 20.22 -4.81 21.75
CA GLU A 191 21.06 -3.72 21.20
C GLU A 191 22.20 -4.25 20.30
N GLY A 192 22.03 -5.46 19.75
CA GLY A 192 23.05 -6.10 18.91
C GLY A 192 23.36 -5.29 17.65
N ASP A 193 24.59 -5.42 17.18
CA ASP A 193 24.98 -4.97 15.85
C ASP A 193 24.23 -5.82 14.82
N ASN A 194 23.39 -5.18 14.03
CA ASN A 194 22.64 -5.78 12.94
C ASN A 194 23.42 -5.76 11.64
N THR A 195 24.67 -5.27 11.59
CA THR A 195 25.52 -5.30 10.38
C THR A 195 26.26 -6.64 10.20
N CYS A 196 25.66 -7.73 10.69
CA CYS A 196 26.29 -9.03 10.76
C CYS A 196 26.23 -9.81 9.44
N PHE A 197 27.24 -10.63 9.23
CA PHE A 197 27.41 -11.49 8.07
C PHE A 197 26.89 -12.88 8.36
N THR A 198 26.19 -13.49 7.41
CA THR A 198 25.70 -14.87 7.53
C THR A 198 26.07 -15.68 6.30
N HIS A 199 26.57 -16.89 6.53
CA HIS A 199 26.87 -17.86 5.48
C HIS A 199 26.38 -19.25 5.87
N VAL A 200 25.94 -20.01 4.87
CA VAL A 200 25.54 -21.41 5.02
C VAL A 200 26.57 -22.29 4.34
N PHE A 201 27.16 -23.20 5.12
CA PHE A 201 28.13 -24.18 4.64
C PHE A 201 27.54 -25.58 4.63
N ARG A 202 28.00 -26.39 3.69
CA ARG A 202 27.92 -27.85 3.74
C ARG A 202 29.31 -28.43 3.94
N PHE A 203 29.46 -29.40 4.84
CA PHE A 203 30.72 -30.11 5.02
C PHE A 203 30.85 -31.25 4.00
N ASP A 204 31.65 -31.08 2.95
CA ASP A 204 31.70 -32.08 1.86
C ASP A 204 32.61 -33.29 2.16
N SER A 205 33.85 -33.05 2.63
CA SER A 205 34.79 -34.14 2.92
C SER A 205 36.04 -33.70 3.69
N LEU A 206 36.70 -34.66 4.33
CA LEU A 206 37.96 -34.48 5.05
C LEU A 206 39.12 -35.22 4.38
N ASP A 207 40.24 -34.53 4.10
CA ASP A 207 41.54 -35.16 3.84
C ASP A 207 42.41 -35.08 5.11
N PRO A 208 42.43 -36.15 5.94
CA PRO A 208 43.18 -36.15 7.19
C PRO A 208 44.70 -36.22 6.97
N THR A 209 45.17 -36.56 5.76
CA THR A 209 46.61 -36.64 5.45
C THR A 209 47.17 -35.27 5.08
N GLN A 210 46.41 -34.51 4.29
CA GLN A 210 46.77 -33.15 3.91
C GLN A 210 46.35 -32.10 4.94
N HIS A 211 45.54 -32.51 5.93
CA HIS A 211 44.92 -31.64 6.92
C HIS A 211 44.07 -30.56 6.24
N VAL A 212 43.24 -31.00 5.31
CA VAL A 212 42.36 -30.15 4.50
C VAL A 212 40.91 -30.58 4.72
N LEU A 213 40.07 -29.59 5.00
CA LEU A 213 38.62 -29.71 5.03
C LEU A 213 38.06 -29.12 3.72
N ILE A 214 37.16 -29.83 3.07
CA ILE A 214 36.45 -29.33 1.88
C ILE A 214 35.03 -28.94 2.32
N LEU A 215 34.71 -27.67 2.13
CA LEU A 215 33.42 -27.08 2.48
C LEU A 215 32.80 -26.43 1.25
N THR A 216 31.49 -26.52 1.09
CA THR A 216 30.75 -25.75 0.10
C THR A 216 29.99 -24.63 0.79
N ASP A 217 30.37 -23.39 0.52
CA ASP A 217 29.51 -22.24 0.79
C ASP A 217 28.36 -22.30 -0.20
N LEU A 218 27.11 -22.42 0.25
CA LEU A 218 25.98 -22.55 -0.67
C LEU A 218 25.77 -21.29 -1.53
N GLY A 219 26.26 -20.13 -1.08
CA GLY A 219 26.16 -18.87 -1.82
C GLY A 219 27.39 -18.56 -2.70
N VAL A 220 28.59 -19.00 -2.30
CA VAL A 220 29.86 -18.61 -2.96
C VAL A 220 30.57 -19.77 -3.67
N GLY A 221 30.27 -21.02 -3.28
CA GLY A 221 30.83 -22.25 -3.84
C GLY A 221 31.86 -22.96 -2.95
N THR A 222 32.48 -24.00 -3.49
CA THR A 222 33.37 -24.90 -2.77
C THR A 222 34.75 -24.28 -2.48
N ARG A 223 35.27 -24.54 -1.27
CA ARG A 223 36.59 -24.10 -0.82
C ARG A 223 37.28 -25.13 0.07
N SER A 224 38.60 -25.14 0.03
CA SER A 224 39.47 -25.96 0.87
C SER A 224 40.06 -25.14 2.01
N VAL A 225 39.96 -25.63 3.24
CA VAL A 225 40.46 -24.95 4.44
C VAL A 225 41.44 -25.88 5.17
N THR A 226 42.62 -25.37 5.54
CA THR A 226 43.64 -26.15 6.24
C THR A 226 43.48 -26.07 7.76
N PHE A 227 43.82 -27.15 8.47
CA PHE A 227 43.86 -27.18 9.94
C PHE A 227 45.22 -27.64 10.48
N ASP A 228 45.50 -27.33 11.75
CA ASP A 228 46.74 -27.72 12.42
C ASP A 228 46.76 -29.23 12.70
N ALA A 229 47.79 -29.92 12.22
CA ALA A 229 47.95 -31.37 12.35
C ALA A 229 48.00 -31.87 13.81
N LYS A 230 48.39 -31.02 14.78
CA LYS A 230 48.51 -31.41 16.19
C LYS A 230 47.20 -31.20 16.94
N THR A 231 46.55 -30.04 16.76
CA THR A 231 45.34 -29.68 17.50
C THR A 231 44.06 -30.08 16.80
N GLY A 232 44.08 -30.22 15.47
CA GLY A 232 42.87 -30.35 14.66
C GLY A 232 42.16 -29.03 14.40
N GLU A 233 42.71 -27.90 14.84
CA GLU A 233 42.03 -26.60 14.78
C GLU A 233 42.36 -25.86 13.49
N GLY A 234 41.35 -25.22 12.91
CA GLY A 234 41.49 -24.35 11.74
C GLY A 234 40.54 -23.16 11.83
N LYS A 235 40.50 -22.36 10.76
CA LYS A 235 39.62 -21.20 10.66
C LYS A 235 38.92 -21.14 9.32
N ILE A 236 37.61 -20.94 9.35
CA ILE A 236 36.78 -20.60 8.19
C ILE A 236 36.69 -19.07 8.14
N VAL A 237 36.91 -18.47 6.98
CA VAL A 237 36.77 -17.01 6.81
C VAL A 237 35.58 -16.72 5.90
N ALA A 238 34.53 -16.08 6.43
CA ALA A 238 33.32 -15.74 5.68
C ALA A 238 32.86 -14.33 6.12
N GLY A 239 32.39 -13.49 5.20
CA GLY A 239 32.05 -12.08 5.51
C GLY A 239 33.18 -11.23 6.12
N GLY A 240 34.44 -11.69 6.07
CA GLY A 240 35.56 -11.06 6.78
C GLY A 240 35.71 -11.47 8.26
N VAL A 241 34.83 -12.32 8.77
CA VAL A 241 34.88 -12.89 10.12
C VAL A 241 35.61 -14.24 10.10
N GLU A 242 36.35 -14.52 11.17
CA GLU A 242 37.01 -15.81 11.37
C GLU A 242 36.18 -16.71 12.32
N TYR A 243 35.68 -17.82 11.81
CA TYR A 243 34.98 -18.85 12.57
C TYR A 243 35.95 -20.00 12.84
N LYS A 244 36.23 -20.30 14.11
CA LYS A 244 37.11 -21.42 14.44
C LYS A 244 36.40 -22.74 14.16
N PHE A 245 37.16 -23.73 13.74
CA PHE A 245 36.67 -25.12 13.74
C PHE A 245 37.71 -26.04 14.33
N ARG A 246 37.26 -27.21 14.76
CA ARG A 246 38.11 -28.33 15.19
C ARG A 246 37.66 -29.58 14.45
N VAL A 247 38.61 -30.43 14.09
CA VAL A 247 38.36 -31.78 13.55
C VAL A 247 38.59 -32.80 14.65
N LYS A 248 37.64 -33.71 14.85
CA LYS A 248 37.71 -34.71 15.92
C LYS A 248 38.84 -35.71 15.64
N LYS A 249 39.53 -36.09 16.70
CA LYS A 249 40.46 -37.23 16.69
C LYS A 249 39.78 -38.46 17.25
N ASP A 250 39.91 -39.57 16.55
CA ASP A 250 39.57 -40.87 17.11
C ASP A 250 40.49 -41.14 18.31
N SER A 251 39.90 -41.39 19.47
CA SER A 251 40.64 -41.54 20.72
C SER A 251 41.49 -42.82 20.77
N SER A 252 41.20 -43.78 19.90
CA SER A 252 41.91 -45.06 19.81
C SER A 252 43.07 -45.04 18.81
N THR A 253 42.89 -44.39 17.65
CA THR A 253 43.93 -44.33 16.60
C THR A 253 44.74 -43.05 16.64
N GLY A 254 44.19 -41.97 17.20
CA GLY A 254 44.74 -40.62 17.13
C GLY A 254 44.62 -39.97 15.74
N GLU A 255 43.97 -40.65 14.79
CA GLU A 255 43.71 -40.13 13.44
C GLU A 255 42.50 -39.19 13.45
N PHE A 256 42.49 -38.24 12.52
CA PHE A 256 41.35 -37.36 12.33
C PHE A 256 40.22 -38.10 11.62
N VAL A 257 38.99 -37.95 12.13
CA VAL A 257 37.77 -38.52 11.55
C VAL A 257 36.89 -37.38 10.98
N PRO A 258 36.03 -37.66 10.00
CA PRO A 258 35.17 -36.66 9.34
C PRO A 258 34.04 -36.20 10.27
N GLN A 259 34.41 -35.52 11.35
CA GLN A 259 33.54 -34.97 12.37
C GLN A 259 34.14 -33.62 12.78
N ILE A 260 33.38 -32.53 12.62
CA ILE A 260 33.85 -31.18 12.94
C ILE A 260 32.96 -30.51 14.00
N ALA A 261 33.56 -29.59 14.74
CA ALA A 261 32.86 -28.65 15.61
C ALA A 261 33.25 -27.24 15.14
N VAL A 262 32.28 -26.32 15.08
CA VAL A 262 32.48 -24.97 14.54
C VAL A 262 31.97 -23.95 15.56
N ASP A 263 32.76 -22.90 15.78
CA ASP A 263 32.39 -21.65 16.44
C ASP A 263 31.51 -20.89 15.46
N LEU A 264 30.20 -21.17 15.54
CA LEU A 264 29.21 -20.69 14.57
C LEU A 264 28.98 -19.18 14.69
N ASN A 265 29.23 -18.55 15.85
CA ASN A 265 29.03 -17.11 16.05
C ASN A 265 30.29 -16.25 15.90
N GLY A 266 31.46 -16.88 15.73
CA GLY A 266 32.74 -16.18 15.51
C GLY A 266 33.28 -15.49 16.75
N ASN A 267 32.78 -15.78 17.96
CA ASN A 267 33.25 -15.18 19.21
C ASN A 267 34.59 -15.80 19.69
N GLY A 268 35.06 -16.85 19.01
CA GLY A 268 36.31 -17.52 19.28
C GLY A 268 36.19 -18.70 20.26
N LYS A 269 34.99 -19.12 20.65
CA LYS A 269 34.71 -20.19 21.61
C LYS A 269 33.69 -21.18 21.05
N PHE A 270 33.73 -22.40 21.60
CA PHE A 270 32.73 -23.43 21.34
C PHE A 270 31.79 -23.45 22.55
N ASP A 271 30.92 -22.45 22.63
CA ASP A 271 30.02 -22.27 23.77
C ASP A 271 28.72 -23.05 23.51
N SER A 272 28.47 -24.11 24.28
CA SER A 272 27.21 -24.86 24.17
C SER A 272 26.02 -23.90 24.39
N CYS A 273 25.03 -23.90 23.48
CA CYS A 273 23.78 -23.11 23.50
C CYS A 273 23.82 -21.69 22.90
N SER A 274 24.89 -21.26 22.24
CA SER A 274 24.81 -20.01 21.47
C SER A 274 23.94 -20.21 20.23
N GLN A 275 22.82 -19.51 20.16
CA GLN A 275 21.95 -19.51 18.99
C GLN A 275 22.49 -18.58 17.91
N ILE A 276 22.43 -19.04 16.67
CA ILE A 276 22.78 -18.25 15.50
C ILE A 276 21.58 -17.49 14.96
N LEU A 277 21.77 -16.19 14.70
CA LEU A 277 20.82 -15.35 13.97
C LEU A 277 21.32 -15.14 12.55
N ILE A 278 20.40 -15.07 11.61
CA ILE A 278 20.66 -14.80 10.20
C ILE A 278 20.47 -13.30 9.96
N GLY A 279 21.54 -12.61 9.54
CA GLY A 279 21.50 -11.21 9.15
C GLY A 279 20.93 -11.05 7.75
N LEU A 280 19.82 -10.33 7.64
CA LEU A 280 19.14 -10.01 6.40
C LEU A 280 19.37 -8.54 6.02
N PRO A 281 19.31 -8.17 4.73
CA PRO A 281 19.40 -6.77 4.31
C PRO A 281 18.34 -5.90 4.98
N GLY A 282 18.71 -4.64 5.25
CA GLY A 282 17.86 -3.75 6.02
C GLY A 282 17.88 -4.01 7.51
N ASP A 283 19.01 -4.55 8.00
CA ASP A 283 19.30 -4.46 9.43
C ASP A 283 18.34 -5.31 10.28
N ILE A 284 17.83 -6.38 9.65
CA ILE A 284 16.84 -7.32 10.17
C ILE A 284 17.52 -8.65 10.50
N MET A 285 17.05 -9.27 11.58
CA MET A 285 17.57 -10.56 12.04
C MET A 285 16.49 -11.63 11.97
N LEU A 286 16.80 -12.75 11.33
CA LEU A 286 15.98 -13.95 11.36
C LEU A 286 16.60 -14.96 12.34
N GLY A 287 15.92 -15.20 13.45
CA GLY A 287 16.27 -16.29 14.36
C GLY A 287 15.42 -17.52 14.07
N LEU A 288 16.04 -18.71 13.99
CA LEU A 288 15.30 -19.98 14.04
C LEU A 288 15.47 -20.56 15.44
N PHE A 289 14.36 -20.64 16.18
CA PHE A 289 14.33 -21.10 17.56
C PHE A 289 13.70 -22.47 17.62
N ASN A 290 14.41 -23.39 18.24
CA ASN A 290 13.84 -24.67 18.56
C ASN A 290 13.22 -24.60 19.97
N THR A 291 11.93 -24.33 20.08
CA THR A 291 11.21 -24.54 21.35
C THR A 291 10.74 -25.97 21.45
N GLY A 292 11.66 -26.94 21.33
CA GLY A 292 11.44 -28.28 21.88
C GLY A 292 11.56 -29.50 20.98
N ILE A 293 11.92 -29.45 19.70
CA ILE A 293 12.10 -30.66 18.88
C ILE A 293 13.09 -31.63 19.55
N VAL A 294 12.55 -32.76 20.00
CA VAL A 294 13.24 -33.95 20.47
C VAL A 294 12.81 -35.06 19.55
N GLY A 295 13.72 -35.54 18.70
CA GLY A 295 13.50 -36.74 17.89
C GLY A 295 13.78 -36.57 16.41
N GLY A 296 14.95 -36.05 16.05
CA GLY A 296 15.63 -36.34 14.79
C GLY A 296 16.70 -37.38 15.07
N ARG A 297 16.27 -38.58 15.48
CA ARG A 297 17.02 -39.52 16.34
C ARG A 297 17.33 -38.94 17.74
N VAL A 298 17.39 -39.81 18.75
CA VAL A 298 17.70 -39.41 20.13
C VAL A 298 19.07 -38.73 20.18
N ILE A 299 19.12 -37.41 20.31
CA ILE A 299 20.19 -36.79 21.10
C ILE A 299 19.77 -37.00 22.57
N PRO A 300 20.51 -37.81 23.35
CA PRO A 300 20.26 -37.92 24.78
C PRO A 300 20.26 -36.53 25.39
N THR A 301 19.25 -36.29 26.20
CA THR A 301 18.90 -35.06 26.92
C THR A 301 19.98 -34.58 27.91
N THR A 302 21.18 -34.29 27.43
CA THR A 302 22.23 -33.62 28.22
C THR A 302 22.65 -32.28 27.66
N SER A 303 22.06 -31.82 26.54
CA SER A 303 22.26 -30.44 26.10
C SER A 303 21.84 -29.48 27.24
N PRO A 304 22.75 -28.61 27.74
CA PRO A 304 22.47 -27.70 28.84
C PRO A 304 21.34 -26.70 28.58
N CYS A 305 20.84 -26.62 27.35
CA CYS A 305 19.88 -25.61 26.90
C CYS A 305 18.41 -25.96 27.20
N GLY A 306 18.13 -27.11 27.82
CA GLY A 306 16.81 -27.45 28.37
C GLY A 306 15.66 -27.47 27.37
N THR A 307 15.47 -28.58 26.64
CA THR A 307 14.34 -28.75 25.71
C THR A 307 13.39 -29.86 26.15
N THR A 308 12.10 -29.68 25.86
CA THR A 308 11.00 -30.63 26.07
C THR A 308 10.40 -30.93 24.70
N ALA A 309 10.06 -32.19 24.38
CA ALA A 309 9.57 -32.60 23.06
C ALA A 309 8.48 -31.69 22.46
N ALA A 310 8.73 -31.11 21.29
CA ALA A 310 7.84 -30.24 20.55
C ALA A 310 7.82 -30.62 19.07
N LYS A 311 6.62 -30.63 18.49
CA LYS A 311 6.36 -30.86 17.07
C LYS A 311 6.41 -29.54 16.28
N GLU A 312 7.24 -28.58 16.69
CA GLU A 312 7.28 -27.26 16.07
C GLU A 312 8.69 -26.66 16.03
N LEU A 313 9.04 -26.05 14.89
CA LEU A 313 10.21 -25.17 14.73
C LEU A 313 9.72 -23.73 14.67
N LYS A 314 10.18 -22.87 15.58
CA LYS A 314 9.82 -21.44 15.57
C LYS A 314 10.82 -20.63 14.77
N PHE A 315 10.37 -19.54 14.19
CA PHE A 315 11.24 -18.49 13.68
C PHE A 315 10.80 -17.13 14.22
N SER A 316 11.72 -16.18 14.29
CA SER A 316 11.41 -14.78 14.59
C SER A 316 12.14 -13.86 13.64
N LEU A 317 11.40 -12.97 12.99
CA LEU A 317 11.94 -11.83 12.27
C LEU A 317 11.96 -10.62 13.21
N LYS A 318 13.15 -10.06 13.45
CA LYS A 318 13.36 -8.94 14.36
C LYS A 318 13.84 -7.73 13.60
N THR A 319 13.15 -6.62 13.81
CA THR A 319 13.51 -5.31 13.27
C THR A 319 13.84 -4.40 14.44
N LEU A 320 15.10 -3.96 14.50
CA LEU A 320 15.61 -3.24 15.66
C LEU A 320 14.92 -1.90 15.82
N GLN A 321 14.73 -1.51 17.08
CA GLN A 321 14.11 -0.24 17.44
C GLN A 321 14.76 0.96 16.73
N LYS A 322 16.09 0.95 16.59
CA LYS A 322 16.86 2.03 15.96
C LYS A 322 16.55 2.24 14.48
N GLU A 323 15.91 1.26 13.84
CA GLU A 323 15.47 1.33 12.44
C GLU A 323 14.10 2.00 12.30
N PHE A 324 13.36 2.16 13.41
CA PHE A 324 12.14 2.95 13.48
C PHE A 324 12.47 4.34 14.03
N ASP A 325 11.74 5.34 13.55
CA ASP A 325 11.77 6.69 14.08
C ASP A 325 11.08 6.80 15.46
N ASP A 326 9.96 6.10 15.67
CA ASP A 326 9.10 6.36 16.84
C ASP A 326 8.85 5.16 17.77
N SER A 327 9.45 4.00 17.49
CA SER A 327 9.27 2.84 18.39
C SER A 327 10.15 2.96 19.64
N ASP A 328 9.57 2.66 20.82
CA ASP A 328 10.33 2.40 22.05
C ASP A 328 10.80 0.93 22.14
N LYS A 329 10.51 0.12 21.11
CA LYS A 329 10.62 -1.33 21.12
C LYS A 329 11.00 -1.90 19.75
N THR A 330 11.81 -2.94 19.78
CA THR A 330 12.05 -3.81 18.61
C THR A 330 10.74 -4.47 18.17
N GLU A 331 10.44 -4.44 16.87
CA GLU A 331 9.38 -5.25 16.29
C GLU A 331 9.87 -6.71 16.19
N THR A 332 9.05 -7.65 16.66
CA THR A 332 9.32 -9.08 16.49
C THR A 332 8.08 -9.76 15.94
N VAL A 333 8.19 -10.28 14.72
CA VAL A 333 7.19 -11.15 14.11
C VAL A 333 7.68 -12.59 14.27
N GLU A 334 6.92 -13.40 14.97
CA GLU A 334 7.18 -14.81 15.20
C GLU A 334 6.31 -15.66 14.29
N GLY A 335 6.86 -16.77 13.83
CA GLY A 335 6.10 -17.81 13.17
C GLY A 335 6.54 -19.18 13.62
N LYS A 336 5.80 -20.21 13.21
CA LYS A 336 6.20 -21.59 13.48
C LYS A 336 5.85 -22.54 12.35
N ILE A 337 6.70 -23.53 12.17
CA ILE A 337 6.52 -24.68 11.30
C ILE A 337 6.08 -25.82 12.19
N THR A 338 4.90 -26.38 11.93
CA THR A 338 4.30 -27.44 12.72
C THR A 338 4.39 -28.77 12.00
N VAL A 339 4.74 -29.83 12.73
CA VAL A 339 4.65 -31.22 12.28
C VAL A 339 3.27 -31.77 12.65
N THR A 340 2.48 -32.13 11.64
CA THR A 340 1.13 -32.67 11.82
C THR A 340 1.16 -34.12 12.31
N ASP A 341 0.01 -34.64 12.71
CA ASP A 341 -0.11 -36.06 13.10
C ASP A 341 0.01 -37.03 11.92
N GLU A 342 -0.02 -36.52 10.68
CA GLU A 342 0.17 -37.31 9.46
C GLU A 342 1.64 -37.33 8.99
N ASN A 343 2.57 -36.90 9.84
CA ASN A 343 3.99 -36.75 9.49
C ASN A 343 4.16 -35.84 8.27
N GLN A 344 3.47 -34.70 8.31
CA GLN A 344 3.63 -33.62 7.33
C GLN A 344 4.12 -32.37 8.04
N VAL A 345 4.78 -31.47 7.31
CA VAL A 345 5.17 -30.15 7.81
C VAL A 345 4.27 -29.08 7.20
N THR A 346 3.89 -28.07 7.99
CA THR A 346 3.09 -26.93 7.52
C THR A 346 3.39 -25.64 8.27
N ILE A 347 3.08 -24.49 7.68
CA ILE A 347 3.07 -23.16 8.30
C ILE A 347 1.68 -22.56 8.10
N ARG A 348 0.83 -22.54 9.14
CA ARG A 348 -0.52 -21.97 8.97
C ARG A 348 -0.49 -20.44 9.05
N PRO A 349 -1.44 -19.73 8.43
CA PRO A 349 -1.60 -18.29 8.64
C PRO A 349 -1.67 -17.90 10.13
N ASP A 350 -2.39 -18.68 10.93
CA ASP A 350 -2.53 -18.49 12.39
C ASP A 350 -1.25 -18.78 13.18
N ASP A 351 -0.25 -19.42 12.55
CA ASP A 351 1.05 -19.67 13.15
C ASP A 351 1.95 -18.43 13.13
N ILE A 352 1.57 -17.38 12.38
CA ILE A 352 2.31 -16.11 12.26
C ILE A 352 1.66 -15.04 13.15
N SER A 353 2.45 -14.43 14.02
CA SER A 353 1.98 -13.41 14.95
C SER A 353 3.10 -12.44 15.30
N ALA A 354 2.80 -11.25 15.83
CA ALA A 354 3.82 -10.40 16.45
C ALA A 354 3.66 -10.35 17.96
N SER A 355 4.79 -10.19 18.65
CA SER A 355 4.79 -9.97 20.10
C SER A 355 4.31 -8.55 20.49
N SER A 356 4.22 -7.64 19.52
CA SER A 356 3.76 -6.26 19.66
C SER A 356 2.56 -5.98 18.73
N THR A 357 1.92 -4.84 18.89
CA THR A 357 0.77 -4.37 18.08
C THR A 357 1.10 -4.07 16.61
N GLY A 358 2.29 -4.44 16.13
CA GLY A 358 2.80 -4.07 14.81
C GLY A 358 2.39 -4.99 13.66
N PHE A 359 1.84 -6.19 13.92
CA PHE A 359 1.48 -7.10 12.82
C PHE A 359 -0.02 -7.07 12.49
N PHE A 360 -0.32 -6.66 11.27
CA PHE A 360 -1.66 -6.55 10.71
C PHE A 360 -2.10 -7.87 10.08
N GLY A 361 -2.23 -8.90 10.93
CA GLY A 361 -2.88 -10.18 10.68
C GLY A 361 -2.43 -10.97 9.44
N MET A 362 -2.99 -12.17 9.26
CA MET A 362 -2.96 -12.89 7.99
C MET A 362 -4.38 -12.99 7.47
N PHE A 363 -4.71 -12.22 6.45
CA PHE A 363 -6.04 -12.17 5.85
C PHE A 363 -6.08 -13.00 4.58
N GLN A 364 -7.12 -13.82 4.43
CA GLN A 364 -7.34 -14.62 3.23
C GLN A 364 -7.65 -13.70 2.06
N ASN A 365 -6.99 -13.90 0.93
CA ASN A 365 -7.20 -13.12 -0.27
C ASN A 365 -8.54 -13.50 -0.92
N SER A 366 -9.40 -12.53 -1.19
CA SER A 366 -10.71 -12.79 -1.79
C SER A 366 -10.70 -13.22 -3.25
N GLU A 367 -9.68 -12.83 -4.01
CA GLU A 367 -9.51 -13.29 -5.40
C GLU A 367 -8.97 -14.72 -5.42
N ASN A 368 -8.25 -15.14 -4.37
CA ASN A 368 -7.72 -16.48 -4.24
C ASN A 368 -7.64 -16.93 -2.78
N SER A 369 -8.60 -17.74 -2.36
CA SER A 369 -8.70 -18.27 -0.99
C SER A 369 -7.51 -19.12 -0.55
N ARG A 370 -6.61 -19.51 -1.46
CA ARG A 370 -5.38 -20.24 -1.14
C ARG A 370 -4.24 -19.32 -0.69
N ILE A 371 -4.41 -18.02 -0.82
CA ILE A 371 -3.42 -17.02 -0.43
C ILE A 371 -3.91 -16.35 0.84
N SER A 372 -3.05 -16.24 1.85
CA SER A 372 -3.26 -15.33 2.98
C SER A 372 -2.10 -14.37 3.09
N GLN A 373 -2.38 -13.11 3.41
CA GLN A 373 -1.42 -12.02 3.35
C GLN A 373 -1.43 -11.21 4.65
N GLY A 374 -0.27 -10.69 5.04
CA GLY A 374 -0.09 -9.90 6.25
C GLY A 374 1.02 -8.89 6.11
N VAL A 375 0.99 -7.84 6.95
CA VAL A 375 2.00 -6.78 6.93
C VAL A 375 2.44 -6.41 8.35
N SER A 376 3.75 -6.24 8.56
CA SER A 376 4.32 -5.72 9.82
C SER A 376 4.33 -4.18 9.82
N SER A 377 4.54 -3.54 10.97
CA SER A 377 4.50 -2.07 11.07
C SER A 377 5.66 -1.43 10.31
N TYR A 378 6.79 -2.13 10.21
CA TYR A 378 7.93 -1.76 9.36
C TYR A 378 7.70 -1.96 7.86
N GLY A 379 6.57 -2.57 7.46
CA GLY A 379 6.24 -2.83 6.07
C GLY A 379 6.80 -4.16 5.53
N HIS A 380 7.17 -5.11 6.39
CA HIS A 380 7.44 -6.48 5.95
C HIS A 380 6.16 -7.14 5.47
N TYR A 381 6.19 -7.74 4.29
CA TYR A 381 5.01 -8.36 3.69
C TYR A 381 5.11 -9.88 3.79
N PHE A 382 4.09 -10.51 4.37
CA PHE A 382 4.00 -11.94 4.58
C PHE A 382 2.92 -12.49 3.65
N GLU A 383 3.23 -13.59 2.97
CA GLU A 383 2.28 -14.30 2.12
C GLU A 383 2.42 -15.79 2.37
N THR A 384 1.33 -16.43 2.79
CA THR A 384 1.23 -17.89 2.81
C THR A 384 0.43 -18.36 1.60
N TYR A 385 0.89 -19.44 0.97
CA TYR A 385 0.19 -20.09 -0.14
C TYR A 385 -0.11 -21.54 0.20
N ASP A 386 -1.38 -21.90 0.31
CA ASP A 386 -1.82 -23.28 0.46
C ASP A 386 -1.56 -24.01 -0.87
N THR A 387 -0.58 -24.89 -0.90
CA THR A 387 -0.24 -25.78 -2.02
C THR A 387 -1.06 -27.07 -2.05
N GLY A 388 -1.90 -27.30 -1.04
CA GLY A 388 -2.79 -28.46 -0.94
C GLY A 388 -3.59 -28.68 -2.23
N ARG A 389 -3.82 -29.94 -2.61
CA ARG A 389 -4.82 -30.23 -3.64
C ARG A 389 -6.20 -29.90 -3.08
N ALA A 390 -7.12 -29.48 -3.94
CA ALA A 390 -8.53 -29.31 -3.55
C ALA A 390 -9.15 -30.56 -2.88
N ASP A 391 -8.57 -31.74 -3.14
CA ASP A 391 -8.97 -33.03 -2.57
C ASP A 391 -7.86 -33.68 -1.70
N GLY A 392 -6.78 -32.96 -1.39
CA GLY A 392 -5.62 -33.44 -0.62
C GLY A 392 -5.74 -33.12 0.88
N PRO A 393 -4.73 -33.47 1.70
CA PRO A 393 -4.66 -32.94 3.06
C PRO A 393 -4.71 -31.42 2.99
N GLU A 394 -5.71 -30.85 3.65
CA GLU A 394 -5.88 -29.41 3.81
C GLU A 394 -4.64 -28.86 4.55
N ASP A 395 -4.19 -27.65 4.20
CA ASP A 395 -3.11 -26.90 4.87
C ASP A 395 -1.64 -27.26 4.52
N LEU A 396 -1.29 -27.53 3.26
CA LEU A 396 0.14 -27.60 2.89
C LEU A 396 0.64 -26.22 2.47
N ASN A 397 1.02 -25.39 3.43
CA ASN A 397 1.31 -23.98 3.19
C ASN A 397 2.81 -23.71 3.01
N GLU A 398 3.15 -22.93 1.99
CA GLU A 398 4.45 -22.27 1.90
C GLU A 398 4.36 -20.85 2.45
N LEU A 399 5.48 -20.29 2.93
CA LEU A 399 5.56 -18.91 3.40
C LEU A 399 6.62 -18.15 2.61
N SER A 400 6.24 -16.98 2.10
CA SER A 400 7.15 -15.98 1.53
C SER A 400 7.06 -14.69 2.33
N ILE A 401 8.22 -14.12 2.66
CA ILE A 401 8.35 -12.86 3.39
C ILE A 401 9.16 -11.91 2.50
N ALA A 402 8.56 -10.79 2.09
CA ALA A 402 9.30 -9.68 1.51
C ALA A 402 9.74 -8.74 2.63
N VAL A 403 11.04 -8.74 2.88
CA VAL A 403 11.72 -8.03 3.95
C VAL A 403 12.21 -6.68 3.42
N ALA A 404 11.60 -5.60 3.90
CA ALA A 404 11.95 -4.23 3.53
C ALA A 404 13.39 -3.90 3.96
N ARG A 405 14.20 -3.32 3.06
CA ARG A 405 15.61 -2.99 3.32
C ARG A 405 15.83 -1.70 4.14
N ALA A 406 14.76 -0.97 4.36
CA ALA A 406 14.66 0.23 5.18
C ALA A 406 13.20 0.33 5.62
N GLN A 407 12.89 1.18 6.59
CA GLN A 407 11.49 1.41 6.98
C GLN A 407 10.72 1.89 5.75
N ILE A 408 9.69 1.15 5.36
CA ILE A 408 8.80 1.52 4.26
C ILE A 408 7.44 1.79 4.87
N GLY A 409 7.20 3.07 5.14
CA GLY A 409 5.92 3.56 5.62
C GLY A 409 4.90 3.76 4.49
N PRO A 410 3.59 3.62 4.80
CA PRO A 410 2.53 4.15 3.95
C PRO A 410 2.72 5.62 3.58
N GLN A 411 2.36 5.96 2.33
CA GLN A 411 2.48 7.33 1.83
C GLN A 411 1.12 8.00 1.69
N VAL A 412 0.87 8.97 2.56
CA VAL A 412 -0.32 9.83 2.51
C VAL A 412 0.11 11.26 2.22
N VAL A 413 -0.58 11.93 1.29
CA VAL A 413 -0.32 13.32 0.93
C VAL A 413 -1.59 14.13 0.97
N ILE A 414 -1.47 15.39 1.39
CA ILE A 414 -2.50 16.40 1.20
C ILE A 414 -2.14 17.15 -0.06
N ALA A 415 -3.01 17.07 -1.07
CA ALA A 415 -2.74 17.60 -2.40
C ALA A 415 -3.77 18.65 -2.77
N GLY A 416 -3.30 19.81 -3.26
CA GLY A 416 -4.12 20.76 -3.99
C GLY A 416 -4.36 20.25 -5.41
N THR A 417 -5.56 19.76 -5.69
CA THR A 417 -5.93 19.25 -7.00
C THR A 417 -6.19 20.40 -7.99
N PRO A 418 -5.61 20.41 -9.19
CA PRO A 418 -6.27 20.95 -10.35
C PRO A 418 -7.49 20.09 -10.66
N SER A 419 -8.53 20.76 -11.14
CA SER A 419 -9.89 20.27 -11.39
C SER A 419 -10.11 18.95 -12.16
N LYS A 420 -9.07 18.23 -12.62
CA LYS A 420 -9.18 16.91 -13.29
C LYS A 420 -7.92 16.07 -13.07
N ILE A 421 -7.96 15.11 -12.15
CA ILE A 421 -7.16 13.89 -12.28
C ILE A 421 -7.96 13.00 -13.25
N PRO A 422 -7.41 12.59 -14.41
CA PRO A 422 -8.11 11.68 -15.31
C PRO A 422 -8.47 10.41 -14.54
N GLN A 423 -9.74 9.99 -14.58
CA GLN A 423 -10.15 8.70 -14.04
C GLN A 423 -9.37 7.53 -14.70
N GLU A 424 -8.81 7.78 -15.88
CA GLU A 424 -7.91 6.89 -16.62
C GLU A 424 -6.46 6.83 -16.07
N ALA A 425 -6.03 7.77 -15.23
CA ALA A 425 -4.71 7.74 -14.58
C ALA A 425 -4.60 6.58 -13.57
N PHE A 426 -5.74 6.07 -13.12
CA PHE A 426 -5.87 4.88 -12.30
C PHE A 426 -6.86 3.94 -13.00
N PRO A 427 -6.43 3.21 -14.06
CA PRO A 427 -7.34 2.37 -14.81
C PRO A 427 -8.07 1.43 -13.83
N PRO A 428 -9.42 1.33 -13.90
CA PRO A 428 -10.15 0.40 -13.06
C PRO A 428 -9.54 -0.99 -13.25
N ARG A 429 -9.25 -1.65 -12.13
CA ARG A 429 -8.77 -3.04 -12.10
C ARG A 429 -9.76 -3.86 -12.94
N ASP A 430 -9.29 -4.43 -14.05
CA ASP A 430 -10.10 -5.33 -14.88
C ASP A 430 -10.27 -6.62 -14.07
N LEU A 431 -11.36 -6.66 -13.28
CA LEU A 431 -11.65 -7.60 -12.19
C LEU A 431 -11.84 -9.06 -12.64
N ASP A 432 -11.66 -9.40 -13.92
CA ASP A 432 -12.12 -10.68 -14.50
C ASP A 432 -11.00 -11.61 -14.99
N THR A 433 -9.71 -11.29 -14.75
CA THR A 433 -8.60 -12.07 -15.36
C THR A 433 -7.97 -13.14 -14.49
N GLY A 434 -8.31 -13.26 -13.19
CA GLY A 434 -7.90 -14.39 -12.34
C GLY A 434 -6.39 -14.63 -12.17
N THR A 435 -5.54 -13.73 -12.70
CA THR A 435 -4.11 -13.71 -12.40
C THR A 435 -3.90 -12.91 -11.12
N PRO A 436 -3.20 -13.45 -10.10
CA PRO A 436 -2.91 -12.72 -8.87
C PRO A 436 -2.14 -11.45 -9.23
N SER A 437 -2.83 -10.31 -9.17
CA SER A 437 -2.20 -9.02 -9.38
C SER A 437 -1.58 -8.60 -8.06
N ILE A 438 -0.30 -8.94 -7.91
CA ILE A 438 0.62 -8.34 -6.94
C ILE A 438 0.48 -6.82 -7.06
N PRO A 439 0.53 -6.04 -5.95
CA PRO A 439 0.61 -4.58 -6.00
C PRO A 439 1.90 -4.14 -6.73
N GLY A 440 1.84 -4.11 -8.06
CA GLY A 440 2.98 -3.84 -8.94
C GLY A 440 2.59 -3.58 -10.41
N ALA A 441 1.29 -3.50 -10.73
CA ALA A 441 0.87 -2.81 -11.95
C ALA A 441 1.51 -1.41 -11.91
N GLN A 442 2.17 -0.99 -12.99
CA GLN A 442 2.80 0.33 -13.11
C GLN A 442 1.76 1.42 -12.84
N ARG A 443 1.58 1.73 -11.56
CA ARG A 443 0.87 2.90 -11.09
C ARG A 443 1.69 4.06 -11.59
N MET A 444 1.00 5.04 -12.19
CA MET A 444 1.57 6.34 -12.49
C MET A 444 2.37 6.73 -11.25
N SER A 445 3.69 6.84 -11.41
CA SER A 445 4.51 7.20 -10.26
C SER A 445 4.01 8.56 -9.77
N THR A 446 4.14 8.83 -8.49
CA THR A 446 3.93 10.18 -7.97
C THR A 446 4.63 11.21 -8.84
N GLU A 447 5.84 10.90 -9.28
CA GLU A 447 6.62 11.72 -10.20
C GLU A 447 5.91 11.98 -11.55
N ASP A 448 5.20 11.00 -12.09
CA ASP A 448 4.37 11.15 -13.29
C ASP A 448 3.14 12.03 -13.02
N LEU A 449 2.46 11.86 -11.87
CA LEU A 449 1.35 12.74 -11.45
C LEU A 449 1.82 14.21 -11.37
N PHE A 450 3.06 14.45 -10.94
CA PHE A 450 3.64 15.78 -10.81
C PHE A 450 4.16 16.34 -12.14
N GLN A 451 4.85 15.53 -12.95
CA GLN A 451 5.41 15.98 -14.23
C GLN A 451 4.32 16.38 -15.23
N GLU A 452 3.15 15.75 -15.16
CA GLU A 452 2.00 16.10 -16.00
C GLU A 452 1.21 17.32 -15.49
N GLY A 453 1.57 17.89 -14.33
CA GLY A 453 0.93 19.09 -13.77
C GLY A 453 -0.45 18.84 -13.17
N TYR A 454 -0.76 17.59 -12.76
CA TYR A 454 -2.03 17.24 -12.11
C TYR A 454 -2.09 17.56 -10.63
N VAL A 455 -1.04 18.13 -10.02
CA VAL A 455 -1.06 18.60 -8.64
C VAL A 455 -0.29 19.91 -8.58
N ASN A 456 -0.93 20.98 -8.14
CA ASN A 456 -0.29 22.31 -8.09
C ASN A 456 0.65 22.42 -6.88
N GLU A 457 0.27 21.79 -5.78
CA GLU A 457 1.06 21.71 -4.56
C GLU A 457 0.58 20.54 -3.70
N TYR A 458 1.46 20.05 -2.83
CA TYR A 458 1.14 18.99 -1.87
C TYR A 458 2.10 19.05 -0.69
N VAL A 459 1.72 18.33 0.37
CA VAL A 459 2.55 18.06 1.54
C VAL A 459 2.36 16.59 1.94
N PRO A 460 3.44 15.80 2.07
CA PRO A 460 3.36 14.46 2.64
C PRO A 460 3.04 14.55 4.14
N ILE A 461 2.28 13.58 4.64
CA ILE A 461 2.08 13.43 6.09
C ILE A 461 3.43 13.14 6.74
N SER A 462 4.14 12.11 6.26
CA SER A 462 5.47 11.74 6.70
C SER A 462 6.54 12.80 6.47
N SER A 463 7.56 12.78 7.32
CA SER A 463 8.81 13.51 7.22
C SER A 463 10.01 12.56 7.21
N PRO A 464 11.23 13.02 6.86
CA PRO A 464 12.42 12.16 6.92
C PRO A 464 12.80 11.68 8.33
N SER A 465 12.22 12.24 9.38
CA SER A 465 12.48 11.89 10.78
C SER A 465 11.30 11.23 11.48
N ASP A 466 10.16 11.09 10.79
CA ASP A 466 8.89 10.59 11.32
C ASP A 466 8.04 10.13 10.11
N LEU A 467 8.13 8.84 9.83
CA LEU A 467 7.51 8.09 8.77
C LEU A 467 6.20 7.54 9.28
N LEU A 468 5.15 7.66 8.46
CA LEU A 468 3.87 7.09 8.82
C LEU A 468 4.00 5.57 8.83
N GLU A 469 3.75 4.94 9.97
CA GLU A 469 3.74 3.49 10.14
C GLU A 469 2.33 2.91 9.87
N PHE A 470 2.25 1.58 9.69
CA PHE A 470 0.94 0.94 9.65
C PHE A 470 0.25 1.00 11.03
N GLY A 471 -1.05 1.30 11.02
CA GLY A 471 -1.90 1.46 12.19
C GLY A 471 -1.70 2.75 12.96
N GLU A 472 -0.58 3.44 12.74
CA GLU A 472 -0.35 4.79 13.23
C GLU A 472 -1.32 5.76 12.56
N ARG A 473 -1.78 6.74 13.32
CA ARG A 473 -2.72 7.74 12.82
C ARG A 473 -1.95 8.87 12.12
N ILE A 474 -2.51 9.38 11.03
CA ILE A 474 -1.90 10.49 10.29
C ILE A 474 -1.70 11.75 11.16
N GLY A 475 -2.53 11.93 12.20
CA GLY A 475 -2.38 13.03 13.15
C GLY A 475 -1.28 12.84 14.19
N GLU A 476 -0.75 11.63 14.37
CA GLU A 476 0.40 11.33 15.26
C GLU A 476 1.68 11.83 14.61
N VAL A 477 1.82 11.55 13.32
CA VAL A 477 2.90 12.04 12.45
C VAL A 477 2.78 13.53 12.14
N ARG A 478 1.58 13.99 11.76
CA ARG A 478 1.35 15.39 11.37
C ARG A 478 -0.02 15.89 11.80
N ASP A 479 -0.03 16.64 12.90
CA ASP A 479 -1.26 17.15 13.51
C ASP A 479 -1.87 18.33 12.75
N THR A 480 -1.04 19.21 12.18
CA THR A 480 -1.45 20.48 11.58
C THR A 480 -0.65 20.77 10.31
N ILE A 481 -1.36 21.23 9.27
CA ILE A 481 -0.78 21.79 8.06
C ILE A 481 -1.11 23.28 8.01
N THR A 482 -0.08 24.06 7.69
CA THR A 482 -0.08 25.52 7.73
C THR A 482 0.06 26.12 6.32
N PRO A 483 -0.19 27.44 6.17
CA PRO A 483 0.03 28.15 4.92
C PRO A 483 1.50 28.14 4.44
N VAL A 484 2.46 27.82 5.30
CA VAL A 484 3.87 27.71 4.89
C VAL A 484 4.10 26.47 4.01
N GLU A 485 3.38 25.40 4.30
CA GLU A 485 3.53 24.11 3.62
C GLU A 485 2.70 24.06 2.34
N LEU A 486 1.46 24.58 2.40
CA LEU A 486 0.51 24.66 1.30
C LEU A 486 0.08 26.12 1.04
N PRO A 487 0.97 26.95 0.46
CA PRO A 487 0.74 28.40 0.35
C PRO A 487 -0.37 28.80 -0.61
N THR A 488 -0.76 27.95 -1.56
CA THR A 488 -1.85 28.24 -2.50
C THR A 488 -3.19 27.78 -1.95
N LEU A 489 -3.24 26.61 -1.32
CA LEU A 489 -4.45 25.98 -0.81
C LEU A 489 -4.88 26.63 0.50
N LEU A 490 -3.93 26.79 1.43
CA LEU A 490 -4.17 27.43 2.71
C LEU A 490 -3.78 28.92 2.65
N SER A 491 -3.81 29.51 1.45
CA SER A 491 -3.49 30.92 1.27
C SER A 491 -4.38 31.74 2.20
N GLY A 492 -3.77 32.39 3.17
CA GLY A 492 -4.41 33.44 3.93
C GLY A 492 -4.66 34.68 3.08
N GLY A 493 -4.93 35.78 3.74
CA GLY A 493 -5.08 37.07 3.07
C GLY A 493 -5.39 38.17 4.05
N GLN A 494 -5.87 39.30 3.52
CA GLN A 494 -6.42 40.38 4.32
C GLN A 494 -7.84 40.62 3.83
N VAL A 495 -8.79 40.63 4.76
CA VAL A 495 -10.17 41.06 4.49
C VAL A 495 -10.32 42.48 5.02
N VAL A 496 -10.89 43.37 4.19
CA VAL A 496 -11.02 44.80 4.50
C VAL A 496 -12.48 45.17 4.52
N THR A 497 -13.05 45.30 5.71
CA THR A 497 -14.42 45.76 5.90
C THR A 497 -14.45 47.28 6.08
N ARG A 498 -15.64 47.86 6.26
CA ARG A 498 -15.76 49.28 6.61
C ARG A 498 -15.42 49.60 8.07
N GLU A 499 -15.33 48.58 8.92
CA GLU A 499 -14.98 48.73 10.35
C GLU A 499 -13.48 48.54 10.59
N GLY A 500 -12.79 47.78 9.73
CA GLY A 500 -11.34 47.59 9.82
C GLY A 500 -10.80 46.61 8.79
N SER A 501 -9.55 46.21 8.95
CA SER A 501 -8.94 45.14 8.17
C SER A 501 -8.36 44.10 9.10
N THR A 502 -8.50 42.83 8.76
CA THR A 502 -7.97 41.73 9.59
C THR A 502 -7.21 40.74 8.71
N GLU A 503 -6.13 40.18 9.25
CA GLU A 503 -5.41 39.09 8.60
C GLU A 503 -6.18 37.80 8.76
N VAL A 504 -6.23 37.03 7.68
CA VAL A 504 -6.94 35.75 7.58
C VAL A 504 -5.93 34.63 7.48
N ASN A 505 -6.03 33.67 8.38
CA ASN A 505 -5.19 32.48 8.42
C ASN A 505 -6.03 31.21 8.30
N GLN A 506 -5.47 30.18 7.67
CA GLN A 506 -6.12 28.89 7.48
C GLN A 506 -5.23 27.74 7.95
N TRP A 507 -5.84 26.73 8.54
CA TRP A 507 -5.17 25.47 8.91
C TRP A 507 -6.02 24.28 8.54
N LEU A 508 -5.32 23.18 8.25
CA LEU A 508 -5.91 21.85 8.20
C LEU A 508 -5.32 21.04 9.36
N ARG A 509 -6.17 20.40 10.16
CA ARG A 509 -5.75 19.63 11.34
C ARG A 509 -6.28 18.21 11.31
N PHE A 510 -5.52 17.30 11.89
CA PHE A 510 -5.82 15.87 12.02
C PHE A 510 -5.83 15.51 13.51
N PRO A 511 -6.93 15.77 14.23
CA PRO A 511 -6.96 15.63 15.67
C PRO A 511 -6.73 14.17 16.12
N LEU A 512 -5.80 13.99 17.06
CA LEU A 512 -5.47 12.70 17.69
C LEU A 512 -6.61 12.13 18.52
N GLU A 513 -7.14 13.00 19.37
CA GLU A 513 -8.31 12.77 20.19
C GLU A 513 -9.25 13.94 19.94
N SER A 514 -10.44 13.62 19.44
CA SER A 514 -11.53 14.57 19.39
C SER A 514 -12.73 13.97 20.11
N ASP A 515 -13.66 14.82 20.53
CA ASP A 515 -14.98 14.38 21.01
C ASP A 515 -15.72 13.50 19.97
N PHE A 516 -15.21 13.43 18.74
CA PHE A 516 -15.80 12.79 17.57
C PHE A 516 -14.86 11.75 16.92
N GLY A 517 -14.02 11.09 17.73
CA GLY A 517 -13.16 10.00 17.26
C GLY A 517 -11.77 10.47 16.84
N THR A 518 -11.11 9.64 16.02
CA THR A 518 -9.65 9.67 15.81
C THR A 518 -9.33 9.91 14.35
N SER A 519 -8.17 10.51 14.06
CA SER A 519 -7.70 10.65 12.68
C SER A 519 -7.44 9.29 12.01
N GLY A 520 -7.33 9.31 10.68
CA GLY A 520 -7.22 8.10 9.86
C GLY A 520 -5.88 7.42 10.05
N SER A 521 -5.83 6.13 9.76
CA SER A 521 -4.59 5.32 9.82
C SER A 521 -4.51 4.44 8.59
N VAL A 522 -3.31 4.06 8.17
CA VAL A 522 -3.18 3.06 7.11
C VAL A 522 -3.19 1.67 7.73
N ARG A 523 -4.14 0.82 7.32
CA ARG A 523 -4.30 -0.52 7.86
C ARG A 523 -4.29 -1.56 6.74
N PHE A 524 -3.76 -2.73 7.03
CA PHE A 524 -3.93 -3.91 6.17
C PHE A 524 -5.12 -4.72 6.71
N LEU A 525 -6.18 -4.81 5.92
CA LEU A 525 -7.47 -5.40 6.32
C LEU A 525 -8.32 -5.74 5.09
N GLU A 526 -9.52 -6.28 5.33
CA GLU A 526 -10.54 -6.55 4.33
C GLU A 526 -11.60 -5.43 4.32
N ASP A 527 -11.97 -4.94 3.12
CA ASP A 527 -13.02 -3.92 2.97
C ASP A 527 -14.45 -4.52 2.86
N GLU A 528 -15.47 -3.66 2.80
CA GLU A 528 -16.90 -4.05 2.68
C GLU A 528 -17.26 -4.80 1.38
N ARG A 529 -16.28 -5.04 0.49
CA ARG A 529 -16.43 -5.82 -0.74
C ARG A 529 -15.52 -7.04 -0.74
N ASP A 530 -15.14 -7.47 0.45
CA ASP A 530 -14.22 -8.58 0.72
C ASP A 530 -12.83 -8.36 0.12
N ARG A 531 -12.42 -7.14 -0.26
CA ARG A 531 -11.08 -6.93 -0.86
C ARG A 531 -10.04 -6.74 0.22
N THR A 532 -9.07 -7.65 0.27
CA THR A 532 -7.92 -7.56 1.17
C THR A 532 -6.83 -6.67 0.57
N SER A 533 -6.47 -5.59 1.25
CA SER A 533 -5.36 -4.73 0.85
C SER A 533 -4.89 -3.84 2.01
N ASN A 534 -3.93 -2.97 1.71
CA ASN A 534 -3.69 -1.80 2.54
C ASN A 534 -4.63 -0.65 2.11
N PHE A 535 -5.23 0.00 3.10
CA PHE A 535 -6.14 1.12 2.89
C PHE A 535 -5.78 2.24 3.87
N LEU A 536 -5.86 3.48 3.42
CA LEU A 536 -6.03 4.59 4.35
C LEU A 536 -7.48 4.55 4.84
N PHE A 537 -7.64 4.38 6.15
CA PHE A 537 -8.87 3.90 6.78
C PHE A 537 -9.37 4.86 7.85
N TRP A 538 -10.70 5.05 7.87
CA TRP A 538 -11.43 5.68 8.98
C TRP A 538 -12.67 4.84 9.33
N GLU A 539 -12.89 4.64 10.63
CA GLU A 539 -14.15 4.12 11.14
C GLU A 539 -15.26 5.16 10.93
N SER A 540 -16.45 4.71 10.53
CA SER A 540 -17.62 5.56 10.33
C SER A 540 -17.89 6.42 11.56
N GLY A 541 -18.11 7.72 11.35
CA GLY A 541 -18.33 8.73 12.37
C GLY A 541 -17.06 9.36 12.95
N SER A 542 -15.86 8.83 12.64
CA SER A 542 -14.58 9.42 13.07
C SER A 542 -14.27 10.70 12.32
N THR A 543 -13.49 11.61 12.90
CA THR A 543 -13.13 12.87 12.23
C THR A 543 -12.04 12.64 11.17
N ILE A 544 -12.32 13.03 9.93
CA ILE A 544 -11.33 12.99 8.84
C ILE A 544 -10.32 14.12 9.01
N PHE A 545 -10.83 15.36 9.11
CA PHE A 545 -10.03 16.57 9.28
C PHE A 545 -10.84 17.66 10.00
N GLU A 546 -10.13 18.64 10.54
CA GLU A 546 -10.65 19.93 11.00
C GLU A 546 -10.03 21.03 10.13
N TRP A 547 -10.87 21.85 9.51
CA TRP A 547 -10.44 23.08 8.84
C TRP A 547 -10.79 24.27 9.73
N GLN A 548 -9.84 25.19 9.89
CA GLN A 548 -10.05 26.42 10.65
C GLN A 548 -9.68 27.63 9.80
N LEU A 549 -10.54 28.64 9.82
CA LEU A 549 -10.34 29.97 9.26
C LEU A 549 -10.38 30.99 10.39
N GLU A 550 -9.25 31.60 10.73
CA GLU A 550 -9.12 32.58 11.81
C GLU A 550 -8.93 33.99 11.26
N PHE A 551 -9.52 34.95 11.97
CA PHE A 551 -9.36 36.38 11.77
C PHE A 551 -8.57 36.95 12.95
N GLU A 552 -7.30 37.31 12.75
CA GLU A 552 -6.37 37.63 13.86
C GLU A 552 -6.89 38.74 14.79
N GLU A 553 -7.43 39.80 14.21
CA GLU A 553 -8.00 40.94 14.93
C GLU A 553 -9.53 40.84 15.09
N GLY A 554 -10.12 39.73 14.63
CA GLY A 554 -11.57 39.60 14.47
C GLY A 554 -12.07 40.26 13.17
N LEU A 555 -13.13 39.69 12.60
CA LEU A 555 -13.80 40.20 11.42
C LEU A 555 -15.06 40.96 11.84
N GLU A 556 -14.94 42.28 11.89
CA GLU A 556 -16.00 43.18 12.36
C GLU A 556 -16.95 43.61 11.23
N SER A 557 -18.25 43.64 11.54
CA SER A 557 -19.28 44.21 10.67
C SER A 557 -20.43 44.84 11.44
N ARG A 558 -20.98 45.92 10.90
CA ARG A 558 -22.24 46.47 11.41
C ARG A 558 -23.41 45.55 11.12
N VAL A 559 -24.29 45.45 12.10
CA VAL A 559 -25.54 44.72 12.07
C VAL A 559 -26.67 45.68 11.77
N ASP A 560 -27.43 45.40 10.71
CA ASP A 560 -28.60 46.20 10.38
C ASP A 560 -29.88 45.72 11.06
N SER A 561 -31.00 46.40 10.79
CA SER A 561 -32.30 46.06 11.38
C SER A 561 -32.84 44.68 11.00
N SER A 562 -32.30 44.06 9.94
CA SER A 562 -32.66 42.70 9.51
C SER A 562 -31.72 41.63 10.09
N GLY A 563 -30.66 42.04 10.80
CA GLY A 563 -29.60 41.16 11.27
C GLY A 563 -28.49 40.93 10.24
N SER A 564 -28.47 41.66 9.12
CA SER A 564 -27.43 41.50 8.10
C SER A 564 -26.12 42.14 8.53
N LEU A 565 -25.02 41.41 8.30
CA LEU A 565 -23.64 41.85 8.50
C LEU A 565 -23.16 42.57 7.23
N ARG A 566 -23.57 43.83 7.08
CA ARG A 566 -23.45 44.61 5.82
C ARG A 566 -22.04 44.90 5.35
N ASP A 567 -21.07 44.84 6.25
CA ASP A 567 -19.68 45.12 5.92
C ASP A 567 -18.91 43.83 5.57
N LEU A 568 -19.54 42.65 5.70
CA LEU A 568 -19.00 41.38 5.18
C LEU A 568 -19.51 41.05 3.78
N ILE A 569 -20.68 41.57 3.40
CA ILE A 569 -21.27 41.28 2.10
C ILE A 569 -20.36 41.83 0.99
N ASP A 570 -20.14 41.03 -0.05
CA ASP A 570 -19.26 41.26 -1.20
C ASP A 570 -17.75 41.19 -0.92
N GLU A 571 -17.34 40.87 0.31
CA GLU A 571 -15.92 40.69 0.63
C GLU A 571 -15.37 39.38 0.03
N ASP A 572 -14.16 39.47 -0.52
CA ASP A 572 -13.43 38.33 -1.09
C ASP A 572 -12.71 37.55 0.01
N ILE A 573 -12.79 36.21 -0.03
CA ILE A 573 -12.09 35.32 0.89
C ILE A 573 -11.64 34.05 0.17
N SER A 574 -10.42 33.59 0.46
CA SER A 574 -9.94 32.29 -0.04
C SER A 574 -10.26 31.21 0.97
N ILE A 575 -10.87 30.12 0.52
CA ILE A 575 -11.12 28.91 1.31
C ILE A 575 -10.54 27.75 0.53
N LEU A 576 -9.55 27.04 1.10
CA LEU A 576 -8.99 25.80 0.53
C LEU A 576 -8.70 25.92 -0.99
N GLY A 577 -7.92 26.93 -1.35
CA GLY A 577 -7.43 27.20 -2.72
C GLY A 577 -8.49 27.73 -3.68
N GLN A 578 -9.70 28.03 -3.20
CA GLN A 578 -10.79 28.59 -4.00
C GLN A 578 -11.15 29.98 -3.46
N ASN A 579 -11.20 30.97 -4.37
CA ASN A 579 -11.71 32.29 -4.03
C ASN A 579 -13.23 32.27 -4.00
N PHE A 580 -13.79 32.83 -2.93
CA PHE A 580 -15.20 33.05 -2.69
C PHE A 580 -15.45 34.54 -2.42
N VAL A 581 -16.70 34.95 -2.62
CA VAL A 581 -17.26 36.18 -2.08
C VAL A 581 -18.33 35.83 -1.07
N VAL A 582 -18.65 36.75 -0.16
CA VAL A 582 -19.72 36.57 0.83
C VAL A 582 -21.02 37.21 0.32
N PRO A 583 -21.96 36.49 -0.32
CA PRO A 583 -23.25 37.07 -0.72
C PRO A 583 -24.22 37.24 0.46
N VAL A 584 -24.10 36.43 1.51
CA VAL A 584 -25.03 36.46 2.65
C VAL A 584 -24.23 36.29 3.94
N ALA A 585 -24.43 37.22 4.87
CA ALA A 585 -23.95 37.10 6.24
C ALA A 585 -24.99 37.72 7.18
N THR A 586 -25.47 36.94 8.15
CA THR A 586 -26.51 37.36 9.08
C THR A 586 -26.23 36.87 10.50
N VAL A 587 -26.64 37.68 11.48
CA VAL A 587 -26.69 37.34 12.89
C VAL A 587 -28.11 37.59 13.42
N ARG A 588 -28.66 36.62 14.15
CA ARG A 588 -29.97 36.71 14.79
C ARG A 588 -29.85 36.41 16.28
N MET A 589 -30.21 37.37 17.12
CA MET A 589 -30.41 37.13 18.55
C MET A 589 -31.62 36.20 18.74
N ILE A 590 -31.41 35.02 19.34
CA ILE A 590 -32.49 34.11 19.72
C ILE A 590 -33.03 34.50 21.10
N ASP A 591 -32.13 34.85 22.01
CA ASP A 591 -32.42 35.41 23.33
C ASP A 591 -31.34 36.44 23.71
N SER A 592 -31.19 36.79 24.99
CA SER A 592 -30.20 37.80 25.43
C SER A 592 -28.75 37.30 25.45
N LYS A 593 -28.50 36.00 25.20
CA LYS A 593 -27.19 35.34 25.26
C LYS A 593 -26.90 34.49 24.04
N THR A 594 -27.92 33.96 23.38
CA THR A 594 -27.80 33.03 22.26
C THR A 594 -27.87 33.78 20.92
N GLN A 595 -26.87 33.56 20.07
CA GLN A 595 -26.70 34.21 18.78
C GLN A 595 -26.66 33.15 17.68
N GLU A 596 -27.60 33.17 16.75
CA GLU A 596 -27.52 32.36 15.53
C GLU A 596 -26.74 33.15 14.47
N VAL A 597 -25.69 32.57 13.89
CA VAL A 597 -24.90 33.17 12.81
C VAL A 597 -25.02 32.29 11.57
N GLU A 598 -25.20 32.93 10.41
CA GLU A 598 -25.23 32.26 9.12
C GLU A 598 -24.37 33.04 8.13
N ILE A 599 -23.42 32.36 7.50
CA ILE A 599 -22.52 32.94 6.50
C ILE A 599 -22.53 32.03 5.28
N GLN A 600 -22.61 32.65 4.12
CA GLN A 600 -22.58 31.98 2.84
C GLN A 600 -21.42 32.52 2.02
N PHE A 601 -20.70 31.61 1.39
CA PHE A 601 -19.59 31.85 0.49
C PHE A 601 -20.00 31.39 -0.90
N MET A 602 -19.75 32.20 -1.92
CA MET A 602 -19.99 31.83 -3.31
C MET A 602 -18.78 32.13 -4.18
N GLY A 603 -18.32 31.14 -4.94
CA GLY A 603 -17.20 31.28 -5.87
C GLY A 603 -17.55 30.67 -7.22
N GLY A 604 -16.70 30.83 -8.22
CA GLY A 604 -16.84 30.17 -9.51
C GLY A 604 -15.72 30.53 -10.48
N ALA A 605 -15.57 29.76 -11.56
CA ALA A 605 -14.51 30.00 -12.54
C ALA A 605 -14.70 31.30 -13.34
N ILE A 606 -15.96 31.70 -13.54
CA ILE A 606 -16.34 32.90 -14.29
C ILE A 606 -17.22 33.76 -13.40
N SER A 607 -16.93 35.07 -13.35
CA SER A 607 -17.81 36.08 -12.76
C SER A 607 -18.22 37.09 -13.82
N ALA A 608 -19.49 37.48 -13.84
CA ALA A 608 -20.02 38.44 -14.82
C ALA A 608 -21.13 39.31 -14.23
N ILE A 609 -21.25 40.52 -14.77
CA ILE A 609 -22.34 41.45 -14.49
C ILE A 609 -23.14 41.63 -15.77
N LEU A 610 -24.44 41.33 -15.72
CA LEU A 610 -25.33 41.38 -16.86
C LEU A 610 -26.56 42.24 -16.52
N GLY A 611 -27.02 43.04 -17.48
CA GLY A 611 -28.30 43.74 -17.38
C GLY A 611 -29.47 42.94 -17.95
N GLU A 612 -30.69 43.37 -17.65
CA GLU A 612 -31.89 42.76 -18.25
C GLU A 612 -31.84 42.77 -19.78
N ASN A 613 -32.19 41.63 -20.40
CA ASN A 613 -32.09 41.33 -21.84
C ASN A 613 -30.66 41.31 -22.42
N ASP A 614 -29.62 41.40 -21.58
CA ASP A 614 -28.25 41.24 -22.07
C ASP A 614 -28.00 39.76 -22.40
N LYS A 615 -27.23 39.54 -23.47
CA LYS A 615 -26.77 38.21 -23.90
C LYS A 615 -25.26 38.25 -24.10
N GLN A 616 -24.56 37.32 -23.46
CA GLN A 616 -23.12 37.21 -23.54
C GLN A 616 -22.70 35.75 -23.54
N THR A 617 -21.65 35.45 -24.32
CA THR A 617 -21.01 34.14 -24.33
C THR A 617 -19.76 34.21 -23.46
N PHE A 618 -19.61 33.26 -22.55
CA PHE A 618 -18.42 33.10 -21.71
C PHE A 618 -17.68 31.82 -22.07
N THR A 619 -16.37 31.78 -21.85
CA THR A 619 -15.54 30.58 -22.04
C THR A 619 -14.82 30.27 -20.74
N ALA A 620 -15.08 29.10 -20.16
CA ALA A 620 -14.39 28.62 -18.96
C ALA A 620 -12.95 28.20 -19.27
N LYS A 621 -12.14 28.03 -18.22
CA LYS A 621 -10.74 27.61 -18.34
C LYS A 621 -10.59 26.22 -19.02
N ASP A 622 -11.60 25.37 -18.92
CA ASP A 622 -11.65 24.06 -19.56
C ASP A 622 -12.06 24.12 -21.05
N GLY A 623 -12.26 25.33 -21.60
CA GLY A 623 -12.65 25.56 -22.98
C GLY A 623 -14.16 25.46 -23.23
N ARG A 624 -14.97 25.09 -22.23
CA ARG A 624 -16.43 25.06 -22.38
C ARG A 624 -16.98 26.47 -22.54
N THR A 625 -17.94 26.63 -23.45
CA THR A 625 -18.60 27.90 -23.71
C THR A 625 -20.01 27.91 -23.14
N TYR A 626 -20.43 29.06 -22.61
CA TYR A 626 -21.76 29.25 -22.05
C TYR A 626 -22.42 30.49 -22.65
N ASP A 627 -23.53 30.30 -23.35
CA ASP A 627 -24.38 31.37 -23.86
C ASP A 627 -25.40 31.78 -22.80
N VAL A 628 -25.16 32.89 -22.11
CA VAL A 628 -26.01 33.38 -21.02
C VAL A 628 -26.84 34.57 -21.50
N GLU A 629 -28.15 34.52 -21.26
CA GLU A 629 -29.11 35.59 -21.53
C GLU A 629 -29.93 35.89 -20.27
N VAL A 630 -30.02 37.16 -19.87
CA VAL A 630 -30.87 37.57 -18.74
C VAL A 630 -32.30 37.74 -19.23
N VAL A 631 -33.16 36.78 -18.91
CA VAL A 631 -34.56 36.75 -19.40
C VAL A 631 -35.41 37.80 -18.69
N ALA A 632 -35.28 37.89 -17.37
CA ALA A 632 -36.02 38.87 -16.56
C ALA A 632 -35.34 39.07 -15.19
N ILE A 633 -35.40 40.30 -14.68
CA ILE A 633 -35.05 40.62 -13.30
C ILE A 633 -36.32 41.19 -12.63
N SER A 634 -36.80 40.51 -11.59
CA SER A 634 -37.95 40.94 -10.82
C SER A 634 -37.49 41.80 -9.64
N GLU A 635 -38.03 43.01 -9.52
CA GLU A 635 -37.77 43.91 -8.37
C GLU A 635 -38.69 43.60 -7.17
N ARG A 636 -39.56 42.61 -7.29
CA ARG A 636 -40.50 42.29 -6.22
C ARG A 636 -39.74 41.60 -5.10
N ALA A 637 -39.61 42.28 -3.95
CA ALA A 637 -39.14 41.67 -2.72
C ALA A 637 -39.87 40.33 -2.52
N GLY A 638 -39.10 39.24 -2.47
CA GLY A 638 -39.66 37.92 -2.22
C GLY A 638 -40.44 37.97 -0.91
N THR A 639 -41.61 37.32 -0.86
CA THR A 639 -42.42 37.23 0.38
C THR A 639 -41.72 36.43 1.50
N THR A 640 -40.53 35.90 1.22
CA THR A 640 -39.75 35.04 2.08
C THR A 640 -38.36 35.66 2.28
N LYS A 641 -38.05 36.06 3.52
CA LYS A 641 -36.69 36.42 4.00
C LYS A 641 -36.03 37.70 3.48
N GLY A 642 -36.79 38.75 3.14
CA GLY A 642 -36.21 40.10 2.98
C GLY A 642 -35.19 40.26 1.84
N ARG A 643 -35.14 39.31 0.89
CA ARG A 643 -34.28 39.40 -0.29
C ARG A 643 -34.90 40.31 -1.35
N GLU A 644 -34.11 41.23 -1.88
CA GLU A 644 -34.54 42.21 -2.87
C GLU A 644 -34.39 41.65 -4.29
N GLY A 645 -35.48 41.08 -4.79
CA GLY A 645 -35.60 40.68 -6.19
C GLY A 645 -35.14 39.27 -6.51
N SER A 646 -35.32 38.90 -7.76
CA SER A 646 -35.02 37.57 -8.30
C SER A 646 -34.70 37.65 -9.79
N VAL A 647 -34.05 36.63 -10.33
CA VAL A 647 -33.63 36.58 -11.74
C VAL A 647 -34.00 35.26 -12.39
N LYS A 648 -34.33 35.33 -13.68
CA LYS A 648 -34.38 34.16 -14.57
C LYS A 648 -33.36 34.33 -15.67
N LEU A 649 -32.55 33.30 -15.87
CA LEU A 649 -31.49 33.27 -16.86
C LEU A 649 -31.83 32.20 -17.90
N ARG A 650 -31.33 32.37 -19.12
CA ARG A 650 -31.27 31.33 -20.13
C ARG A 650 -29.81 31.02 -20.39
N VAL A 651 -29.35 29.82 -20.06
CA VAL A 651 -27.97 29.38 -20.26
C VAL A 651 -27.98 28.22 -21.25
N ASN A 652 -27.26 28.33 -22.37
CA ASN A 652 -27.21 27.30 -23.42
C ASN A 652 -28.60 26.85 -23.93
N GLY A 653 -29.58 27.77 -23.89
CA GLY A 653 -30.97 27.50 -24.29
C GLY A 653 -31.87 26.98 -23.17
N GLU A 654 -31.31 26.56 -22.03
CA GLU A 654 -32.06 26.15 -20.84
C GLU A 654 -32.47 27.36 -20.00
N ILE A 655 -33.74 27.46 -19.61
CA ILE A 655 -34.22 28.54 -18.72
C ILE A 655 -34.17 28.07 -17.27
N THR A 656 -33.47 28.82 -16.42
CA THR A 656 -33.35 28.51 -15.00
C THR A 656 -34.67 28.67 -14.25
N PRO A 657 -34.81 28.06 -13.06
CA PRO A 657 -35.80 28.53 -12.10
C PRO A 657 -35.57 30.01 -11.75
N GLU A 658 -36.51 30.59 -11.03
CA GLU A 658 -36.34 31.92 -10.43
C GLU A 658 -35.32 31.79 -9.29
N LEU A 659 -34.20 32.50 -9.42
CA LEU A 659 -33.08 32.44 -8.48
C LEU A 659 -33.00 33.75 -7.69
N PHE A 660 -32.72 33.62 -6.40
CA PHE A 660 -32.46 34.75 -5.50
C PHE A 660 -30.95 34.94 -5.27
N GLU A 661 -30.58 36.08 -4.72
CA GLU A 661 -29.23 36.34 -4.23
C GLU A 661 -28.76 35.22 -3.27
N GLY A 662 -27.53 34.74 -3.50
CA GLY A 662 -26.94 33.63 -2.76
C GLY A 662 -27.41 32.24 -3.23
N GLU A 663 -28.32 32.12 -4.20
CA GLU A 663 -28.76 30.80 -4.68
C GLU A 663 -27.92 30.28 -5.83
N THR A 664 -27.81 28.96 -5.90
CA THR A 664 -27.22 28.22 -7.02
C THR A 664 -28.22 27.30 -7.67
N THR A 665 -27.96 26.95 -8.93
CA THR A 665 -28.68 25.93 -9.69
C THR A 665 -27.72 25.10 -10.52
N VAL A 666 -28.06 23.81 -10.70
CA VAL A 666 -27.35 22.90 -11.58
C VAL A 666 -28.09 22.85 -12.91
N LEU A 667 -27.39 23.14 -14.00
CA LEU A 667 -27.91 23.07 -15.36
C LEU A 667 -27.92 21.62 -15.86
N SER A 668 -28.63 21.37 -16.95
CA SER A 668 -28.76 20.02 -17.55
C SER A 668 -27.43 19.41 -18.03
N ASP A 669 -26.40 20.23 -18.27
CA ASP A 669 -25.04 19.79 -18.60
C ASP A 669 -24.15 19.55 -17.36
N GLY A 670 -24.72 19.69 -16.16
CA GLY A 670 -24.03 19.56 -14.87
C GLY A 670 -23.29 20.82 -14.43
N ALA A 671 -23.26 21.88 -15.23
CA ALA A 671 -22.62 23.13 -14.83
C ALA A 671 -23.43 23.82 -13.73
N GLN A 672 -22.73 24.33 -12.71
CA GLN A 672 -23.35 25.11 -11.66
C GLN A 672 -23.32 26.60 -12.00
N LEU A 673 -24.44 27.26 -11.74
CA LEU A 673 -24.68 28.70 -11.88
C LEU A 673 -25.06 29.25 -10.50
N GLY A 674 -24.44 30.35 -10.08
CA GLY A 674 -24.75 31.04 -8.83
C GLY A 674 -25.11 32.51 -9.06
N ILE A 675 -26.02 33.04 -8.24
CA ILE A 675 -26.35 34.47 -8.23
C ILE A 675 -25.62 35.14 -7.07
N ARG A 676 -24.63 35.97 -7.41
CA ARG A 676 -23.85 36.73 -6.43
C ARG A 676 -24.70 37.84 -5.81
N ALA A 677 -25.26 38.70 -6.65
CA ALA A 677 -25.99 39.89 -6.22
C ALA A 677 -27.02 40.31 -7.29
N ILE A 678 -28.11 40.93 -6.85
CA ILE A 678 -29.12 41.53 -7.72
C ILE A 678 -29.24 43.01 -7.38
N THR A 679 -29.04 43.89 -8.36
CA THR A 679 -29.15 45.34 -8.17
C THR A 679 -30.36 45.86 -8.96
N PRO A 680 -31.56 45.91 -8.34
CA PRO A 680 -32.73 46.49 -8.96
C PRO A 680 -32.59 48.01 -9.01
N THR A 681 -32.73 48.62 -10.19
CA THR A 681 -32.59 50.08 -10.36
C THR A 681 -33.91 50.84 -10.21
N GLY A 682 -35.01 50.14 -9.97
CA GLY A 682 -36.36 50.68 -9.95
C GLY A 682 -36.83 51.04 -11.36
N LYS A 683 -38.11 51.44 -11.50
CA LYS A 683 -38.78 51.89 -12.75
C LYS A 683 -38.13 53.08 -13.50
N ASN A 684 -36.92 53.48 -13.12
CA ASN A 684 -36.15 54.51 -13.81
C ASN A 684 -35.47 53.92 -15.06
N VAL A 685 -34.93 54.80 -15.91
CA VAL A 685 -34.37 54.47 -17.24
C VAL A 685 -33.10 53.60 -17.21
N GLN A 686 -32.66 53.16 -16.03
CA GLN A 686 -31.48 52.31 -15.85
C GLN A 686 -31.91 50.85 -15.86
N LYS A 687 -31.07 49.98 -16.43
CA LYS A 687 -31.31 48.52 -16.43
C LYS A 687 -30.96 47.96 -15.05
N SER A 688 -31.83 47.10 -14.52
CA SER A 688 -31.47 46.24 -13.39
C SER A 688 -30.31 45.34 -13.77
N LEU A 689 -29.42 45.09 -12.81
CA LEU A 689 -28.19 44.30 -13.01
C LEU A 689 -28.24 43.03 -12.16
N VAL A 690 -27.63 41.97 -12.66
CA VAL A 690 -27.37 40.73 -11.93
C VAL A 690 -25.89 40.41 -12.03
N GLN A 691 -25.29 40.02 -10.91
CA GLN A 691 -23.95 39.48 -10.84
C GLN A 691 -24.04 37.96 -10.69
N ILE A 692 -23.32 37.21 -11.52
CA ILE A 692 -23.39 35.75 -11.57
C ILE A 692 -22.01 35.11 -11.44
N PHE A 693 -22.01 33.86 -10.99
CA PHE A 693 -20.90 32.92 -11.11
C PHE A 693 -21.28 31.75 -12.02
N LEU A 694 -20.36 31.31 -12.88
CA LEU A 694 -20.60 30.23 -13.84
C LEU A 694 -19.38 29.32 -13.98
N GLY A 695 -19.60 28.09 -14.45
CA GLY A 695 -18.53 27.13 -14.79
C GLY A 695 -17.91 26.51 -13.54
N GLY A 696 -18.74 25.94 -12.68
CA GLY A 696 -18.33 25.47 -11.35
C GLY A 696 -18.59 26.51 -10.27
N ALA A 697 -19.74 27.19 -10.34
CA ALA A 697 -20.19 27.97 -9.21
C ALA A 697 -20.26 27.05 -7.98
N TYR A 698 -19.62 27.45 -6.89
CA TYR A 698 -19.54 26.66 -5.67
C TYR A 698 -20.07 27.50 -4.53
N ASN A 699 -20.91 26.92 -3.69
CA ASN A 699 -21.60 27.62 -2.62
C ASN A 699 -21.40 26.86 -1.33
N VAL A 700 -20.82 27.51 -0.32
CA VAL A 700 -20.63 26.92 0.99
C VAL A 700 -21.38 27.79 1.99
N ARG A 701 -22.33 27.20 2.70
CA ARG A 701 -23.10 27.86 3.74
C ARG A 701 -22.79 27.21 5.07
N PHE A 702 -22.36 28.03 6.02
CA PHE A 702 -22.19 27.64 7.41
C PHE A 702 -23.26 28.32 8.25
N LYS A 703 -23.84 27.57 9.15
CA LYS A 703 -24.79 28.08 10.13
C LYS A 703 -24.42 27.56 11.52
N ASP A 704 -24.45 28.44 12.50
CA ASP A 704 -24.26 28.10 13.91
C ASP A 704 -25.48 28.62 14.68
N SER A 705 -26.18 27.73 15.39
CA SER A 705 -27.36 28.13 16.18
C SER A 705 -27.00 28.92 17.43
N ASN A 706 -25.76 28.81 17.91
CA ASN A 706 -25.27 29.46 19.10
C ASN A 706 -23.78 29.80 19.03
N ALA A 707 -23.44 30.82 18.23
CA ALA A 707 -22.09 31.35 18.09
C ALA A 707 -21.48 31.95 19.38
N SER A 708 -22.23 31.97 20.47
CA SER A 708 -21.80 32.42 21.81
C SER A 708 -21.31 31.29 22.71
N ASP A 709 -21.35 30.04 22.25
CA ASP A 709 -20.67 28.92 22.90
C ASP A 709 -19.53 28.36 22.03
N ASP A 710 -18.77 27.42 22.57
CA ASP A 710 -17.62 26.80 21.88
C ASP A 710 -17.97 25.42 21.28
N LYS A 711 -19.26 25.11 21.08
CA LYS A 711 -19.72 23.79 20.63
C LYS A 711 -19.84 23.70 19.12
N PHE A 712 -19.75 22.48 18.63
CA PHE A 712 -19.96 22.16 17.24
C PHE A 712 -21.42 21.79 16.98
N GLU A 713 -21.98 22.32 15.90
CA GLU A 713 -23.33 22.01 15.41
C GLU A 713 -23.25 21.06 14.21
N THR A 714 -24.03 19.98 14.24
CA THR A 714 -24.04 18.95 13.17
C THR A 714 -25.10 19.27 12.11
N GLY A 715 -24.80 19.02 10.84
CA GLY A 715 -25.75 19.19 9.73
C GLY A 715 -26.14 20.64 9.45
N GLN A 716 -25.34 21.61 9.93
CA GLN A 716 -25.54 23.03 9.67
C GLN A 716 -24.61 23.57 8.57
N THR A 717 -23.94 22.67 7.86
CA THR A 717 -23.17 22.99 6.64
C THR A 717 -23.99 22.59 5.44
N ARG A 718 -24.04 23.46 4.42
CA ARG A 718 -24.62 23.14 3.12
C ARG A 718 -23.63 23.48 2.03
N VAL A 719 -23.42 22.55 1.11
CA VAL A 719 -22.53 22.76 -0.03
C VAL A 719 -23.32 22.60 -1.31
N ASN A 720 -23.35 23.65 -2.11
CA ASN A 720 -24.21 23.79 -3.29
C ASN A 720 -25.68 23.64 -2.91
N GLN A 721 -26.33 22.56 -3.35
CA GLN A 721 -27.72 22.28 -3.02
C GLN A 721 -27.89 21.18 -1.98
N GLU A 722 -26.80 20.54 -1.54
CA GLU A 722 -26.80 19.40 -0.63
C GLU A 722 -26.43 19.84 0.79
N ASP A 723 -27.22 19.41 1.77
CA ASP A 723 -26.90 19.59 3.19
C ASP A 723 -25.84 18.55 3.56
N VAL A 724 -24.75 18.96 4.20
CA VAL A 724 -23.67 18.06 4.58
C VAL A 724 -23.92 17.57 5.99
N GLU A 725 -24.53 16.39 6.11
CA GLU A 725 -25.05 15.89 7.39
C GLU A 725 -23.93 15.54 8.38
N ASP A 726 -22.80 15.06 7.85
CA ASP A 726 -21.59 14.70 8.61
C ASP A 726 -20.65 15.88 8.88
N GLY A 727 -21.03 17.06 8.38
CA GLY A 727 -20.33 18.31 8.60
C GLY A 727 -20.68 18.89 9.96
N LEU A 728 -19.66 19.17 10.76
CA LEU A 728 -19.80 19.92 12.00
C LEU A 728 -19.20 21.29 11.83
N VAL A 729 -19.92 22.31 12.27
CA VAL A 729 -19.45 23.69 12.17
C VAL A 729 -19.55 24.38 13.51
N ARG A 730 -18.60 25.26 13.77
CA ARG A 730 -18.61 26.20 14.88
C ARG A 730 -18.18 27.56 14.36
N ILE A 731 -18.93 28.58 14.68
CA ILE A 731 -18.60 29.98 14.39
C ILE A 731 -18.48 30.69 15.72
N ARG A 732 -17.28 31.20 16.06
CA ARG A 732 -17.11 31.98 17.29
C ARG A 732 -17.27 33.45 16.97
N GLY A 733 -18.29 34.07 17.55
CA GLY A 733 -18.59 35.48 17.34
C GLY A 733 -19.27 36.14 18.52
N GLN A 734 -19.21 37.47 18.56
CA GLN A 734 -19.80 38.25 19.65
C GLN A 734 -20.13 39.68 19.23
N PHE A 735 -21.08 40.30 19.91
CA PHE A 735 -21.31 41.74 19.85
C PHE A 735 -20.25 42.47 20.66
N ILE A 736 -19.45 43.33 20.02
CA ILE A 736 -18.51 44.22 20.70
C ILE A 736 -19.19 45.52 21.17
N ASP A 737 -20.27 45.91 20.49
CA ASP A 737 -21.21 46.95 20.89
C ASP A 737 -22.64 46.60 20.43
N ASN A 738 -23.60 47.52 20.54
CA ASN A 738 -25.01 47.24 20.19
C ASN A 738 -25.28 47.12 18.68
N THR A 739 -24.31 47.46 17.84
CA THR A 739 -24.43 47.59 16.39
C THR A 739 -23.34 46.86 15.62
N THR A 740 -22.28 46.40 16.28
CA THR A 740 -21.10 45.79 15.64
C THR A 740 -20.91 44.37 16.16
N TYR A 741 -20.81 43.44 15.22
CA TYR A 741 -20.56 42.02 15.46
C TYR A 741 -19.15 41.65 14.98
N GLU A 742 -18.41 40.93 15.81
CA GLU A 742 -17.07 40.42 15.54
C GLU A 742 -17.14 38.90 15.35
N ILE A 743 -16.59 38.38 14.25
CA ILE A 743 -16.38 36.94 14.02
C ILE A 743 -14.90 36.65 14.18
N ARG A 744 -14.53 35.74 15.07
CA ARG A 744 -13.13 35.40 15.35
C ARG A 744 -12.61 34.27 14.48
N ASP A 745 -13.43 33.24 14.30
CA ASP A 745 -13.09 32.11 13.45
C ASP A 745 -14.32 31.32 13.03
N ILE A 746 -14.12 30.55 11.98
CA ILE A 746 -15.02 29.50 11.51
C ILE A 746 -14.23 28.20 11.55
N THR A 747 -14.72 27.21 12.29
CA THR A 747 -14.15 25.87 12.34
C THR A 747 -15.12 24.88 11.71
N TYR A 748 -14.64 24.04 10.81
CA TYR A 748 -15.39 22.94 10.19
C TYR A 748 -14.71 21.60 10.47
N LYS A 749 -15.48 20.57 10.80
CA LYS A 749 -15.01 19.18 10.87
C LYS A 749 -15.84 18.33 9.94
N LEU A 750 -15.19 17.37 9.31
CA LEU A 750 -15.87 16.34 8.54
C LEU A 750 -15.75 14.99 9.25
N LYS A 751 -16.89 14.34 9.50
CA LYS A 751 -16.90 12.93 9.91
C LYS A 751 -16.83 12.00 8.71
N ALA A 752 -16.23 10.84 8.93
CA ALA A 752 -16.16 9.75 7.98
C ALA A 752 -17.54 9.14 7.79
N ASN A 753 -18.05 9.20 6.57
CA ASN A 753 -19.26 8.51 6.17
C ASN A 753 -19.14 8.05 4.72
N ALA A 754 -18.93 6.75 4.52
CA ALA A 754 -18.94 6.13 3.21
C ALA A 754 -20.32 5.58 2.88
N VAL A 755 -20.58 5.32 1.59
CA VAL A 755 -21.85 4.73 1.12
C VAL A 755 -22.14 3.37 1.79
N LEU A 756 -21.10 2.61 2.17
CA LEU A 756 -21.23 1.24 2.69
C LEU A 756 -20.79 1.09 4.16
N GLY A 757 -20.50 2.17 4.88
CA GLY A 757 -20.00 2.12 6.26
C GLY A 757 -18.67 2.86 6.43
N ASP A 758 -17.63 2.12 6.83
CA ASP A 758 -16.29 2.66 7.04
C ASP A 758 -15.66 3.16 5.72
N ILE A 759 -14.71 4.09 5.82
CA ILE A 759 -13.98 4.62 4.67
C ILE A 759 -12.74 3.78 4.42
N TYR A 760 -12.64 3.22 3.21
CA TYR A 760 -11.47 2.50 2.71
C TYR A 760 -10.93 3.22 1.48
N VAL A 761 -9.84 3.97 1.63
CA VAL A 761 -9.16 4.62 0.50
C VAL A 761 -8.08 3.68 -0.02
N PRO A 762 -8.24 3.06 -1.20
CA PRO A 762 -7.20 2.23 -1.77
C PRO A 762 -6.05 3.09 -2.30
N ALA A 763 -4.88 2.49 -2.43
CA ALA A 763 -3.71 3.16 -2.96
C ALA A 763 -3.94 3.68 -4.41
N GLY A 764 -3.54 4.93 -4.64
CA GLY A 764 -3.81 5.71 -5.85
C GLY A 764 -5.11 6.52 -5.81
N GLN A 765 -5.90 6.48 -4.73
CA GLN A 765 -7.17 7.20 -4.65
C GLN A 765 -7.17 8.24 -3.53
N GLY A 766 -8.16 9.15 -3.61
CA GLY A 766 -8.42 10.18 -2.62
C GLY A 766 -9.63 9.87 -1.75
N VAL A 767 -9.65 10.47 -0.55
CA VAL A 767 -10.77 10.36 0.41
C VAL A 767 -12.08 10.79 -0.22
N ARG A 768 -12.08 11.88 -1.02
CA ARG A 768 -13.30 12.40 -1.64
C ARG A 768 -14.11 11.35 -2.39
N ALA A 769 -13.43 10.46 -3.11
CA ALA A 769 -14.08 9.43 -3.94
C ALA A 769 -14.77 8.33 -3.11
N GLN A 770 -14.44 8.22 -1.82
CA GLN A 770 -15.00 7.23 -0.91
C GLN A 770 -16.15 7.78 -0.04
N LEU A 771 -16.34 9.10 -0.02
CA LEU A 771 -17.39 9.75 0.75
C LEU A 771 -18.77 9.52 0.11
N GLN A 772 -19.80 9.37 0.95
CA GLN A 772 -21.18 9.47 0.50
C GLN A 772 -21.49 10.84 -0.11
N GLU A 773 -20.90 11.90 0.49
CA GLU A 773 -21.06 13.30 0.08
C GLU A 773 -19.69 13.92 -0.26
N PRO A 774 -19.17 13.76 -1.49
CA PRO A 774 -17.89 14.33 -1.93
C PRO A 774 -17.76 15.85 -1.74
N GLU A 775 -18.89 16.56 -1.73
CA GLU A 775 -19.02 18.00 -1.51
C GLU A 775 -18.60 18.42 -0.10
N ALA A 776 -18.64 17.51 0.87
CA ALA A 776 -18.26 17.73 2.26
C ALA A 776 -16.80 18.14 2.44
N MET A 777 -15.94 17.90 1.45
CA MET A 777 -14.56 18.42 1.40
C MET A 777 -14.48 19.93 1.12
N LEU A 778 -15.60 20.66 1.16
CA LEU A 778 -15.79 22.12 1.04
C LEU A 778 -15.40 22.77 -0.29
N THR A 779 -14.39 22.30 -1.00
CA THR A 779 -14.01 22.77 -2.33
C THR A 779 -13.50 21.59 -3.14
N PRO A 780 -13.55 21.59 -4.48
CA PRO A 780 -13.02 20.50 -5.30
C PRO A 780 -11.50 20.56 -5.52
N ASN A 781 -10.82 21.58 -4.97
CA ASN A 781 -9.43 21.92 -5.27
C ASN A 781 -8.40 21.24 -4.35
N TRP A 782 -8.83 20.26 -3.55
CA TRP A 782 -7.91 19.45 -2.76
C TRP A 782 -8.44 18.06 -2.42
N ASP A 783 -7.56 17.18 -1.96
CA ASP A 783 -7.92 15.86 -1.42
C ASP A 783 -6.83 15.32 -0.48
N ILE A 784 -7.17 14.28 0.27
CA ILE A 784 -6.24 13.44 1.02
C ILE A 784 -6.00 12.19 0.19
N LEU A 785 -4.80 12.06 -0.39
CA LEU A 785 -4.47 10.96 -1.29
C LEU A 785 -3.66 9.90 -0.56
N TYR A 786 -4.05 8.64 -0.73
CA TYR A 786 -3.23 7.51 -0.31
C TYR A 786 -2.49 6.96 -1.53
N LEU A 787 -1.16 6.96 -1.50
CA LEU A 787 -0.32 6.58 -2.64
C LEU A 787 0.13 5.12 -2.58
N GLY A 788 -0.13 4.45 -1.46
CA GLY A 788 0.29 3.07 -1.22
C GLY A 788 1.51 2.98 -0.32
N VAL A 789 2.15 1.82 -0.37
CA VAL A 789 3.32 1.43 0.42
C VAL A 789 4.48 1.36 -0.54
N GLY A 790 5.57 2.04 -0.26
CA GLY A 790 6.73 2.05 -1.14
C GLY A 790 7.84 2.95 -0.63
N SER A 791 9.05 2.75 -1.16
CA SER A 791 10.21 3.57 -0.84
C SER A 791 9.85 5.05 -0.96
N GLN A 792 10.17 5.84 0.07
CA GLN A 792 10.04 7.29 0.10
C GLN A 792 10.21 7.86 -1.30
N VAL A 793 9.13 8.43 -1.85
CA VAL A 793 9.20 9.06 -3.17
C VAL A 793 10.24 10.16 -3.02
N SER A 794 11.34 10.05 -3.76
CA SER A 794 12.26 11.16 -3.90
C SER A 794 11.50 12.27 -4.61
N LEU A 795 10.86 13.13 -3.82
CA LEU A 795 10.11 14.25 -4.34
C LEU A 795 11.10 15.08 -5.15
N PRO A 796 10.76 15.52 -6.38
CA PRO A 796 11.61 16.44 -7.11
C PRO A 796 11.83 17.65 -6.20
N GLU A 797 13.10 17.87 -5.83
CA GLU A 797 13.51 18.95 -4.93
C GLU A 797 12.80 20.23 -5.39
N ARG A 798 11.91 20.77 -4.56
CA ARG A 798 11.06 21.93 -4.89
C ARG A 798 11.94 22.92 -5.65
N ALA A 799 11.66 23.15 -6.94
CA ALA A 799 12.35 24.19 -7.68
C ALA A 799 12.13 25.49 -6.89
N SER A 800 13.16 25.95 -6.20
CA SER A 800 13.08 27.10 -5.30
C SER A 800 12.36 28.23 -6.05
N PRO A 801 11.28 28.80 -5.51
CA PRO A 801 10.49 29.79 -6.22
C PRO A 801 11.40 30.94 -6.61
N ARG A 802 11.54 31.17 -7.92
CA ARG A 802 12.29 32.30 -8.48
C ARG A 802 11.48 33.58 -8.47
#